data_AF-A0A452FRU0-F1
#
_entry.id   AF-A0A452FRU0-F1
#
_cell.length_a   1.000
_cell.length_b   1.000
_cell.length_c   1.000
_cell.angle_alpha   90.00
_cell.angle_beta   90.00
_cell.angle_gamma   90.00
#
_symmetry.space_group_name_H-M   'P 1'
#
loop_
_entity.id
_entity.type
_entity.pdbx_description
1 polymer ?
#
loop_
_entity_poly.entity_id
_entity_poly.type
_entity_poly.pdbx_seq_one_letter_code
_entity_poly.pdbx_strand_id
1 'polypeptide(L)'
;MAGPRGHLLLCFLALCLAGPSFFGEQKVRSKRCDVKTKFVTHMPCTPCPAIRKRACPLGWTRTFPGKISQDCRYEVQLGDSLLSMSGCSLECWKDMVQKACCPGYWGSQCYGMGGPSPAPHAPARWHAPSSGSFNAQLGHLTLAAPGRAHVWGCPELLGLGEPGVLGTDLSSMCVCVYGVCRHGPRGDGSCLCFAGYTGAHCDHELLACQALNCPRNSQCSEEAPSCSCLPGYTQQGHECRASDPCRPSPCSPLAQCSVGPSGQAQCRCPENYYGDGTVCLPQDPCTTNNGGCPSNSTLCLYRRPGQASCLCKPGLVSIAHDSSAGCFAHCSAFSCDRSATCQVTPDGKTSCVCKEGEVGDGRACYGHLLHEVQKASQTSMLLRLRVAFAMLDQGCREILSTSGPFTVLAPLVSSRTMNASVAQQLCRQHIIAGQHMLEEAGTQAPRRWWTLAGQEITVSFSRFRKYTYKYQDQPQQTFTIHKANYPAANGLFHVVTALRLQPPPELPEDPKRTIGQILASNEVFTRFETILENCGLPSFLDGPGPFTVFAPSNEAVDGLRDGRLVYLFTAGLSKLQELVRYHVYNHGQLTVEKLISKGRVLTMANQILAVNISEEGRILLGPEGVPLRRVDVLAANGVIHMLEGILLPPTILPILPKLCNEEQHAVVAGSCVDCQALNTSTCPPNSVKLVSSPWPCPWGLTPDCPAGFLPWLRVGKLGWETRPALEAQLH
;
A
#
# COMPACT_ATOMS: atom_id res chain seq x y z
N MET A 1 80.68 -11.97 19.40
CA MET A 1 79.58 -11.61 18.50
C MET A 1 78.47 -12.64 18.63
N ALA A 2 77.36 -12.26 19.26
CA ALA A 2 76.01 -12.81 19.15
C ALA A 2 75.18 -11.83 19.98
N GLY A 3 74.24 -11.03 19.48
CA GLY A 3 73.30 -11.21 18.40
C GLY A 3 71.90 -10.96 19.01
N PRO A 4 71.11 -9.99 18.53
CA PRO A 4 70.00 -9.40 19.27
C PRO A 4 68.75 -10.29 19.17
N ARG A 5 68.70 -11.38 19.94
CA ARG A 5 67.49 -12.22 20.06
C ARG A 5 67.13 -12.65 21.49
N GLY A 6 67.96 -12.34 22.49
CA GLY A 6 67.67 -12.64 23.90
C GLY A 6 66.82 -11.60 24.63
N HIS A 7 66.82 -10.33 24.19
CA HIS A 7 66.08 -9.25 24.86
C HIS A 7 64.59 -9.14 24.47
N LEU A 8 64.17 -9.81 23.40
CA LEU A 8 62.77 -9.77 22.96
C LEU A 8 61.85 -10.71 23.76
N LEU A 9 62.33 -11.87 24.25
CA LEU A 9 61.48 -12.79 25.01
C LEU A 9 61.15 -12.31 26.43
N LEU A 10 62.06 -11.53 27.05
CA LEU A 10 61.81 -10.93 28.38
C LEU A 10 60.86 -9.72 28.32
N CYS A 11 60.78 -9.01 27.19
CA CYS A 11 59.76 -7.97 26.99
C CYS A 11 58.36 -8.54 26.73
N PHE A 12 58.25 -9.69 26.05
CA PHE A 12 56.95 -10.30 25.75
C PHE A 12 56.26 -10.95 26.98
N LEU A 13 57.02 -11.39 27.99
CA LEU A 13 56.44 -11.91 29.24
C LEU A 13 55.98 -10.81 30.22
N ALA A 14 56.54 -9.60 30.13
CA ALA A 14 56.10 -8.45 30.95
C ALA A 14 54.82 -7.80 30.41
N LEU A 15 54.54 -7.89 29.11
CA LEU A 15 53.33 -7.34 28.48
C LEU A 15 52.08 -8.22 28.63
N CYS A 16 52.22 -9.48 29.06
CA CYS A 16 51.07 -10.38 29.28
C CYS A 16 50.55 -10.40 30.73
N LEU A 17 51.21 -9.72 31.67
CA LEU A 17 50.75 -9.59 33.07
C LEU A 17 50.31 -8.18 33.47
N ALA A 18 50.47 -7.20 32.57
CA ALA A 18 49.84 -5.89 32.70
C ALA A 18 48.54 -5.90 31.89
N GLY A 19 47.45 -6.40 32.50
CA GLY A 19 46.11 -6.14 31.97
C GLY A 19 45.92 -4.63 31.79
N PRO A 20 45.08 -4.19 30.82
CA PRO A 20 44.78 -2.78 30.70
C PRO A 20 44.10 -2.36 32.01
N SER A 21 44.82 -1.57 32.81
CA SER A 21 44.20 -0.80 33.87
C SER A 21 43.12 0.02 33.18
N PHE A 22 41.87 -0.29 33.50
CA PHE A 22 40.70 0.43 33.07
C PHE A 22 40.91 1.93 33.40
N PHE A 23 41.35 2.72 32.42
CA PHE A 23 40.83 4.08 32.33
C PHE A 23 39.37 3.91 31.92
N GLY A 24 38.51 3.75 32.92
CA GLY A 24 37.09 3.90 32.73
C GLY A 24 36.84 5.33 32.31
N GLU A 25 36.79 5.59 31.00
CA GLU A 25 35.94 6.66 30.51
C GLU A 25 34.56 6.39 31.13
N GLN A 26 34.16 7.19 32.11
CA GLN A 26 32.77 7.26 32.51
C GLN A 26 32.00 7.80 31.30
N LYS A 27 31.61 6.90 30.40
CA LYS A 27 30.61 7.18 29.38
C LYS A 27 29.35 7.60 30.14
N VAL A 28 29.03 8.89 30.05
CA VAL A 28 27.76 9.43 30.51
C VAL A 28 26.67 8.51 29.96
N ARG A 29 25.90 7.87 30.84
CA ARG A 29 24.89 6.88 30.44
C ARG A 29 23.81 7.63 29.66
N SER A 30 23.79 7.42 28.34
CA SER A 30 22.73 7.89 27.45
C SER A 30 21.80 6.72 27.12
N LYS A 31 20.49 6.93 27.20
CA LYS A 31 19.50 5.89 26.90
C LYS A 31 18.30 6.46 26.13
N ARG A 32 18.23 6.10 24.84
CA ARG A 32 17.10 6.45 23.97
C ARG A 32 16.05 5.35 23.96
N CYS A 33 14.79 5.77 23.97
CA CYS A 33 13.60 4.94 23.82
C CYS A 33 12.79 5.48 22.65
N ASP A 34 13.44 5.63 21.49
CA ASP A 34 12.83 6.21 20.32
C ASP A 34 11.62 5.38 19.87
N VAL A 35 10.50 6.05 19.58
CA VAL A 35 9.29 5.41 19.10
C VAL A 35 9.35 5.37 17.58
N LYS A 36 9.31 4.15 17.03
CA LYS A 36 9.24 3.95 15.57
C LYS A 36 7.78 3.88 15.16
N THR A 37 7.34 4.83 14.33
CA THR A 37 6.00 4.83 13.75
C THR A 37 6.12 4.65 12.24
N LYS A 38 5.39 3.68 11.70
CA LYS A 38 5.35 3.41 10.26
C LYS A 38 4.18 4.17 9.66
N PHE A 39 4.46 5.07 8.71
CA PHE A 39 3.45 5.72 7.90
C PHE A 39 3.31 4.99 6.58
N VAL A 40 2.08 4.89 6.08
CA VAL A 40 1.74 4.29 4.79
C VAL A 40 1.04 5.35 3.95
N THR A 41 1.40 5.44 2.68
CA THR A 41 0.79 6.32 1.68
C THR A 41 0.57 5.56 0.39
N HIS A 42 -0.41 6.00 -0.39
CA HIS A 42 -0.77 5.40 -1.67
C HIS A 42 -0.47 6.38 -2.81
N MET A 43 0.21 5.89 -3.85
CA MET A 43 0.43 6.68 -5.06
C MET A 43 -0.88 6.92 -5.81
N PRO A 44 -0.99 8.00 -6.61
CA PRO A 44 -2.13 8.22 -7.49
C PRO A 44 -2.41 6.99 -8.37
N CYS A 45 -3.69 6.67 -8.55
CA CYS A 45 -4.09 5.56 -9.41
C CYS A 45 -3.67 5.84 -10.85
N THR A 46 -2.98 4.89 -11.48
CA THR A 46 -2.48 5.03 -12.86
C THR A 46 -2.57 3.69 -13.59
N PRO A 47 -2.37 3.63 -14.92
CA PRO A 47 -2.37 2.36 -15.64
C PRO A 47 -1.40 1.35 -15.01
N CYS A 48 -1.85 0.13 -14.75
CA CYS A 48 -1.05 -0.91 -14.08
C CYS A 48 0.34 -1.17 -14.72
N PRO A 49 0.50 -1.15 -16.05
CA PRO A 49 1.82 -1.26 -16.66
C PRO A 49 2.80 -0.16 -16.25
N ALA A 50 2.31 1.05 -15.94
CA ALA A 50 3.13 2.16 -15.49
C ALA A 50 3.66 1.97 -14.06
N ILE A 51 2.91 1.30 -13.18
CA ILE A 51 3.24 1.24 -11.74
C ILE A 51 4.47 0.37 -11.45
N ARG A 52 4.67 -0.74 -12.17
CA ARG A 52 5.74 -1.72 -11.86
C ARG A 52 7.15 -1.11 -11.91
N LYS A 53 7.38 -0.14 -12.79
CA LYS A 53 8.68 0.54 -12.97
C LYS A 53 8.86 1.77 -12.08
N ARG A 54 7.87 2.14 -11.25
CA ARG A 54 7.86 3.42 -10.51
C ARG A 54 8.43 3.32 -9.10
N ALA A 55 9.33 4.23 -8.75
CA ALA A 55 9.82 4.38 -7.39
C ALA A 55 8.78 5.10 -6.52
N CYS A 56 8.83 4.82 -5.21
CA CYS A 56 8.11 5.65 -4.24
C CYS A 56 8.67 7.08 -4.21
N PRO A 57 7.90 8.07 -3.74
CA PRO A 57 8.37 9.43 -3.58
C PRO A 57 9.65 9.48 -2.73
N LEU A 58 10.48 10.51 -2.94
CA LEU A 58 11.73 10.69 -2.19
C LEU A 58 11.49 10.60 -0.66
N GLY A 59 12.27 9.73 -0.01
CA GLY A 59 12.16 9.46 1.44
C GLY A 59 11.08 8.45 1.83
N TRP A 60 10.37 7.86 0.87
CA TRP A 60 9.46 6.72 1.05
C TRP A 60 10.05 5.48 0.39
N THR A 61 9.81 4.32 0.98
CA THR A 61 10.27 3.01 0.50
C THR A 61 9.09 2.15 0.08
N ARG A 62 9.33 1.24 -0.87
CA ARG A 62 8.33 0.24 -1.27
C ARG A 62 8.10 -0.75 -0.14
N THR A 63 6.85 -1.11 0.14
CA THR A 63 6.54 -2.22 1.05
C THR A 63 7.16 -3.50 0.47
N PHE A 64 7.69 -4.39 1.32
CA PHE A 64 8.18 -5.68 0.86
C PHE A 64 7.42 -6.79 1.59
N PRO A 65 6.73 -7.71 0.87
CA PRO A 65 6.54 -7.71 -0.58
C PRO A 65 5.71 -6.49 -1.07
N GLY A 66 5.99 -6.02 -2.29
CA GLY A 66 5.36 -4.83 -2.87
C GLY A 66 3.85 -5.00 -2.99
N LYS A 67 3.08 -4.21 -2.25
CA LYS A 67 1.62 -4.24 -2.31
C LYS A 67 1.13 -3.26 -3.38
N ILE A 68 0.66 -3.81 -4.49
CA ILE A 68 0.00 -3.07 -5.57
C ILE A 68 -1.50 -3.32 -5.41
N SER A 69 -2.25 -2.27 -5.10
CA SER A 69 -3.72 -2.34 -5.09
C SER A 69 -4.24 -2.21 -6.51
N GLN A 70 -5.17 -3.09 -6.89
CA GLN A 70 -5.89 -3.07 -8.18
C GLN A 70 -7.31 -2.50 -8.04
N ASP A 71 -7.70 -2.09 -6.83
CA ASP A 71 -9.07 -1.64 -6.51
C ASP A 71 -9.27 -0.14 -6.76
N CYS A 72 -8.39 0.49 -7.53
CA CYS A 72 -8.48 1.91 -7.85
C CYS A 72 -8.91 2.12 -9.30
N ARG A 73 -9.59 3.24 -9.54
CA ARG A 73 -9.93 3.70 -10.89
C ARG A 73 -9.28 5.05 -11.15
N TYR A 74 -8.90 5.28 -12.40
CA TYR A 74 -8.41 6.58 -12.86
C TYR A 74 -9.29 7.06 -14.01
N GLU A 75 -9.35 8.37 -14.16
CA GLU A 75 -10.18 9.03 -15.16
C GLU A 75 -9.30 9.82 -16.12
N VAL A 76 -9.68 9.83 -17.40
CA VAL A 76 -9.02 10.62 -18.42
C VAL A 76 -10.03 11.16 -19.42
N GLN A 77 -9.89 12.44 -19.74
CA GLN A 77 -10.68 13.11 -20.77
C GLN A 77 -9.98 12.93 -22.13
N LEU A 78 -10.61 12.23 -23.07
CA LEU A 78 -10.10 12.04 -24.42
C LEU A 78 -11.13 12.52 -25.44
N GLY A 79 -10.86 13.67 -26.07
CA GLY A 79 -11.86 14.39 -26.84
C GLY A 79 -13.05 14.78 -25.95
N ASP A 80 -14.27 14.47 -26.38
CA ASP A 80 -15.49 14.75 -25.61
C ASP A 80 -15.83 13.63 -24.60
N SER A 81 -15.03 12.56 -24.53
CA SER A 81 -15.31 11.38 -23.71
C SER A 81 -14.50 11.37 -22.41
N LEU A 82 -15.19 11.28 -21.28
CA LEU A 82 -14.58 11.00 -19.97
C LEU A 82 -14.54 9.47 -19.75
N LEU A 83 -13.35 8.89 -19.77
CA LEU A 83 -13.15 7.45 -19.58
C LEU A 83 -12.76 7.15 -18.13
N SER A 84 -13.45 6.19 -17.49
CA SER A 84 -13.11 5.69 -16.15
C SER A 84 -12.66 4.23 -16.20
N MET A 85 -11.37 3.99 -15.95
CA MET A 85 -10.74 2.68 -16.12
C MET A 85 -10.14 2.16 -14.82
N SER A 86 -10.06 0.83 -14.69
CA SER A 86 -9.31 0.18 -13.61
C SER A 86 -7.82 0.49 -13.76
N GLY A 87 -7.19 0.80 -12.64
CA GLY A 87 -5.76 1.08 -12.55
C GLY A 87 -5.13 0.43 -11.34
N CYS A 88 -3.87 0.78 -11.11
CA CYS A 88 -3.12 0.30 -9.97
C CYS A 88 -2.55 1.46 -9.17
N SER A 89 -2.50 1.27 -7.85
CA SER A 89 -1.83 2.16 -6.90
C SER A 89 -0.75 1.40 -6.15
N LEU A 90 0.44 2.01 -6.05
CA LEU A 90 1.55 1.48 -5.27
C LEU A 90 1.48 1.98 -3.83
N GLU A 91 1.52 1.04 -2.89
CA GLU A 91 1.66 1.35 -1.48
C GLU A 91 3.13 1.62 -1.12
N CYS A 92 3.38 2.80 -0.55
CA CYS A 92 4.69 3.26 -0.11
C CYS A 92 4.66 3.48 1.40
N TRP A 93 5.74 3.13 2.10
CA TRP A 93 5.85 3.32 3.54
C TRP A 93 7.08 4.14 3.91
N LYS A 94 7.06 4.69 5.12
CA LYS A 94 8.18 5.42 5.71
C LYS A 94 8.19 5.23 7.21
N ASP A 95 9.34 4.84 7.74
CA ASP A 95 9.56 4.85 9.19
C ASP A 95 9.92 6.27 9.63
N MET A 96 9.17 6.76 10.61
CA MET A 96 9.50 7.98 11.33
C MET A 96 9.89 7.57 12.74
N VAL A 97 11.10 7.96 13.13
CA VAL A 97 11.62 7.74 14.47
C VAL A 97 11.35 9.00 15.26
N GLN A 98 10.33 8.97 16.11
CA GLN A 98 10.14 10.01 17.09
C GLN A 98 11.18 9.82 18.18
N LYS A 99 12.16 10.73 18.22
CA LYS A 99 13.23 10.69 19.21
C LYS A 99 12.62 10.88 20.59
N ALA A 100 12.84 9.93 21.48
CA ALA A 100 12.33 9.97 22.84
C ALA A 100 13.37 9.40 23.80
N CYS A 101 13.44 10.00 24.99
CA CYS A 101 14.32 9.51 26.04
C CYS A 101 13.61 8.50 26.91
N CYS A 102 14.34 7.48 27.35
CA CYS A 102 13.79 6.53 28.30
C CYS A 102 13.44 7.23 29.62
N PRO A 103 12.49 6.70 30.41
CA PRO A 103 12.22 7.21 31.75
C PRO A 103 13.51 7.31 32.57
N GLY A 104 13.78 8.47 33.17
CA GLY A 104 15.03 8.75 33.90
C GLY A 104 16.14 9.40 33.07
N TYR A 105 15.90 9.72 31.79
CA TYR A 105 16.86 10.32 30.86
C TYR A 105 16.22 11.52 30.15
N TRP A 106 16.95 12.62 29.99
CA TRP A 106 16.40 13.88 29.43
C TRP A 106 17.41 14.60 28.52
N GLY A 107 16.94 15.61 27.79
CA GLY A 107 17.74 16.41 26.85
C GLY A 107 17.87 15.78 25.46
N SER A 108 18.45 16.52 24.50
CA SER A 108 18.54 16.11 23.08
C SER A 108 19.31 14.80 22.88
N GLN A 109 20.17 14.43 23.83
CA GLN A 109 21.02 13.23 23.84
C GLN A 109 20.61 12.18 24.88
N CYS A 110 19.48 12.37 25.57
CA CYS A 110 18.93 11.43 26.54
C CYS A 110 19.94 10.96 27.57
N TYR A 111 20.57 11.89 28.28
CA TYR A 111 21.51 11.59 29.34
C TYR A 111 20.78 11.33 30.66
N GLY A 112 21.28 10.35 31.41
CA GLY A 112 20.81 10.06 32.77
C GLY A 112 21.54 10.97 33.74
N MET A 113 20.82 11.47 34.75
CA MET A 113 21.46 12.14 35.88
C MET A 113 22.36 11.12 36.58
N GLY A 114 23.68 11.25 36.41
CA GLY A 114 24.67 10.50 37.15
C GLY A 114 24.81 11.05 38.56
N GLY A 115 23.77 10.87 39.38
CA GLY A 115 23.87 11.01 40.83
C GLY A 115 23.92 9.62 41.47
N PRO A 116 24.60 9.44 42.62
CA PRO A 116 24.42 8.24 43.42
C PRO A 116 22.95 8.15 43.82
N SER A 117 22.33 6.97 43.63
CA SER A 117 20.96 6.72 44.06
C SER A 117 20.74 7.19 45.49
N PRO A 118 19.65 7.92 45.80
CA PRO A 118 19.17 7.95 47.17
C PRO A 118 18.69 6.54 47.52
N ALA A 119 19.01 6.12 48.74
CA ALA A 119 18.46 4.92 49.36
C ALA A 119 16.93 4.86 49.20
N PRO A 120 16.31 3.65 49.19
CA PRO A 120 14.86 3.53 49.13
C PRO A 120 14.27 4.19 50.37
N HIS A 121 13.07 4.78 50.22
CA HIS A 121 12.32 5.57 51.21
C HIS A 121 12.48 7.10 51.14
N ALA A 122 11.98 7.69 50.05
CA ALA A 122 11.33 9.00 50.09
C ALA A 122 10.18 9.02 49.06
N PRO A 123 8.97 9.52 49.42
CA PRO A 123 7.81 9.44 48.55
C PRO A 123 7.93 10.42 47.37
N ALA A 124 7.70 9.91 46.16
CA ALA A 124 7.62 10.70 44.95
C ALA A 124 6.45 11.70 45.02
N ARG A 125 6.73 12.99 44.84
CA ARG A 125 5.70 14.01 44.65
C ARG A 125 5.98 14.85 43.40
N TRP A 126 5.81 14.22 42.24
CA TRP A 126 5.52 14.91 40.99
C TRP A 126 4.56 14.04 40.18
N HIS A 127 3.26 14.20 40.45
CA HIS A 127 2.22 13.77 39.52
C HIS A 127 2.19 14.75 38.35
N ALA A 128 2.46 14.25 37.15
CA ALA A 128 1.97 14.86 35.91
C ALA A 128 0.49 14.49 35.75
N PRO A 129 -0.42 15.43 35.39
CA PRO A 129 -1.74 15.04 34.94
C PRO A 129 -1.66 14.64 33.46
N SER A 130 -2.17 13.45 33.18
CA SER A 130 -2.42 12.94 31.83
C SER A 130 -3.76 13.45 31.29
N SER A 131 -3.81 13.54 29.96
CA SER A 131 -5.00 13.65 29.08
C SER A 131 -5.68 15.03 28.94
N GLY A 132 -5.58 15.60 27.73
CA GLY A 132 -6.35 16.76 27.28
C GLY A 132 -5.96 17.17 25.86
N SER A 133 -6.92 17.10 24.95
CA SER A 133 -6.81 17.32 23.50
C SER A 133 -6.33 18.72 23.10
N PHE A 134 -5.78 18.82 21.89
CA PHE A 134 -5.41 20.04 21.18
C PHE A 134 -6.61 20.97 20.98
N ASN A 135 -6.43 22.28 21.19
CA ASN A 135 -6.87 23.31 20.24
C ASN A 135 -6.13 24.63 20.48
N ALA A 136 -5.61 25.20 19.39
CA ALA A 136 -5.02 26.54 19.37
C ALA A 136 -6.10 27.56 18.98
N GLN A 137 -6.27 28.63 19.77
CA GLN A 137 -6.80 29.89 19.26
C GLN A 137 -6.43 31.07 20.15
N LEU A 138 -5.74 32.02 19.50
CA LEU A 138 -5.67 33.48 19.73
C LEU A 138 -6.07 34.03 21.11
N GLY A 139 -5.17 34.79 21.72
CA GLY A 139 -5.54 35.72 22.80
C GLY A 139 -4.33 36.35 23.49
N HIS A 140 -3.97 37.56 23.04
CA HIS A 140 -3.24 38.57 23.80
C HIS A 140 -3.67 38.61 25.28
N LEU A 141 -2.74 38.77 26.22
CA LEU A 141 -2.98 39.31 27.59
C LEU A 141 -1.64 39.79 28.16
N THR A 142 -1.20 41.02 27.87
CA THR A 142 -1.31 42.22 28.72
C THR A 142 -1.18 41.97 30.22
N LEU A 143 -0.04 42.44 30.76
CA LEU A 143 0.18 42.74 32.16
C LEU A 143 -0.93 43.64 32.71
N ALA A 144 -1.60 43.17 33.76
CA ALA A 144 -2.32 44.02 34.70
C ALA A 144 -2.31 43.36 36.09
N ALA A 145 -1.56 43.95 37.03
CA ALA A 145 -1.95 43.98 38.44
C ALA A 145 -3.18 44.92 38.58
N PRO A 146 -4.03 44.89 39.63
CA PRO A 146 -3.68 44.59 41.03
C PRO A 146 -4.76 43.85 41.87
N GLY A 147 -4.40 43.49 43.12
CA GLY A 147 -5.34 43.51 44.25
C GLY A 147 -5.69 42.18 44.94
N ARG A 148 -4.99 41.90 46.06
CA ARG A 148 -5.39 41.35 47.40
C ARG A 148 -6.57 40.35 47.43
N ALA A 149 -6.52 39.21 48.13
CA ALA A 149 -6.06 38.93 49.50
C ALA A 149 -6.06 37.38 49.70
N HIS A 150 -5.61 36.69 50.75
CA HIS A 150 -5.19 36.96 52.12
C HIS A 150 -4.10 35.92 52.48
N VAL A 151 -3.04 36.35 53.18
CA VAL A 151 -2.10 35.45 53.86
C VAL A 151 -2.62 35.23 55.27
N TRP A 152 -2.91 33.97 55.62
CA TRP A 152 -2.94 33.50 57.00
C TRP A 152 -1.62 32.77 57.24
N GLY A 153 -0.69 33.50 57.86
CA GLY A 153 0.52 32.95 58.44
C GLY A 153 0.34 32.84 59.95
N CYS A 154 0.74 31.70 60.49
CA CYS A 154 1.04 31.44 61.89
C CYS A 154 1.99 30.22 61.93
N PRO A 155 2.84 30.06 62.96
CA PRO A 155 4.21 30.58 62.95
C PRO A 155 5.27 29.51 63.28
N GLU A 156 6.54 29.94 63.27
CA GLU A 156 7.71 29.33 63.93
C GLU A 156 8.26 27.98 63.42
N LEU A 157 9.48 28.03 62.86
CA LEU A 157 10.67 27.42 63.48
C LEU A 157 11.93 27.81 62.69
N LEU A 158 12.64 28.80 63.24
CA LEU A 158 14.06 29.01 63.04
C LEU A 158 14.82 27.81 63.65
N GLY A 159 15.65 27.16 62.85
CA GLY A 159 16.42 25.98 63.26
C GLY A 159 17.82 25.99 62.66
N LEU A 160 18.53 27.12 62.79
CA LEU A 160 19.99 27.17 62.74
C LEU A 160 20.45 27.59 64.14
N GLY A 161 20.47 26.63 65.04
CA GLY A 161 21.20 26.74 66.30
C GLY A 161 22.68 26.54 66.04
N GLU A 162 23.48 27.46 66.55
CA GLU A 162 24.91 27.35 66.75
C GLU A 162 25.29 26.05 67.49
N PRO A 163 26.56 25.60 67.42
CA PRO A 163 26.99 24.44 68.19
C PRO A 163 26.85 24.70 69.69
N GLY A 164 25.93 23.98 70.33
CA GLY A 164 25.91 23.78 71.77
C GLY A 164 24.68 24.30 72.50
N VAL A 165 23.58 23.53 72.54
CA VAL A 165 22.57 23.60 73.62
C VAL A 165 21.94 22.21 73.82
N LEU A 166 21.98 21.71 75.06
CA LEU A 166 21.24 20.53 75.56
C LEU A 166 19.94 20.95 76.24
N GLY A 167 19.07 19.96 76.51
CA GLY A 167 17.76 20.10 77.14
C GLY A 167 17.73 20.64 78.58
N THR A 168 16.57 20.47 79.21
CA THR A 168 15.73 21.46 79.91
C THR A 168 16.22 22.10 81.22
N ASP A 169 17.53 22.23 81.47
CA ASP A 169 18.03 23.15 82.50
C ASP A 169 19.32 23.86 82.03
N LEU A 170 19.23 25.18 81.91
CA LEU A 170 20.24 26.08 81.36
C LEU A 170 21.28 26.47 82.42
N SER A 171 22.36 25.70 82.58
CA SER A 171 23.61 26.22 83.18
C SER A 171 24.85 25.30 83.12
N SER A 172 25.05 24.51 82.07
CA SER A 172 26.37 23.88 81.85
C SER A 172 26.67 23.65 80.36
N MET A 173 27.49 24.56 79.80
CA MET A 173 28.07 24.37 78.49
C MET A 173 29.21 23.35 78.60
N CYS A 174 29.13 22.29 77.82
CA CYS A 174 30.20 21.32 77.69
C CYS A 174 31.27 21.89 76.76
N VAL A 175 32.33 22.47 77.35
CA VAL A 175 33.45 23.08 76.62
C VAL A 175 34.57 22.05 76.53
N CYS A 176 34.76 21.44 75.36
CA CYS A 176 35.90 20.57 75.09
C CYS A 176 36.81 21.29 74.09
N VAL A 177 38.06 21.57 74.46
CA VAL A 177 38.98 22.35 73.62
C VAL A 177 39.50 21.49 72.47
N TYR A 178 40.08 20.33 72.78
CA TYR A 178 40.56 19.34 71.78
C TYR A 178 39.91 17.97 72.01
N GLY A 179 38.58 17.93 71.98
CA GLY A 179 37.80 16.70 72.12
C GLY A 179 36.34 16.87 71.71
N VAL A 180 35.60 15.76 71.66
CA VAL A 180 34.17 15.77 71.35
C VAL A 180 33.37 15.64 72.62
N CYS A 181 32.48 16.60 72.87
CA CYS A 181 31.53 16.50 73.98
C CYS A 181 30.51 15.37 73.73
N ARG A 182 30.15 14.59 74.74
CA ARG A 182 29.00 13.68 74.66
C ARG A 182 27.68 14.45 74.80
N HIS A 183 27.11 14.85 73.67
CA HIS A 183 25.90 15.68 73.59
C HIS A 183 24.62 14.89 73.25
N GLY A 184 23.46 15.46 73.60
CA GLY A 184 22.13 14.88 73.37
C GLY A 184 21.39 14.59 74.70
N PRO A 185 20.09 14.25 74.67
CA PRO A 185 19.22 14.19 75.86
C PRO A 185 19.60 13.12 76.91
N ARG A 186 20.59 12.27 76.63
CA ARG A 186 21.19 11.29 77.56
C ARG A 186 22.71 11.47 77.75
N GLY A 187 23.30 12.51 77.15
CA GLY A 187 24.71 12.84 77.29
C GLY A 187 24.99 13.44 78.66
N ASP A 188 26.12 13.07 79.26
CA ASP A 188 26.53 13.47 80.61
C ASP A 188 27.43 14.72 80.64
N GLY A 189 27.70 15.31 79.47
CA GLY A 189 28.57 16.49 79.37
C GLY A 189 30.05 16.18 79.56
N SER A 190 30.47 14.90 79.52
CA SER A 190 31.88 14.52 79.53
C SER A 190 32.54 14.72 78.15
N CYS A 191 33.80 15.13 78.14
CA CYS A 191 34.61 15.29 76.94
C CYS A 191 35.36 14.00 76.60
N LEU A 192 35.24 13.53 75.36
CA LEU A 192 36.10 12.50 74.81
C LEU A 192 37.28 13.19 74.09
N CYS A 193 38.48 13.13 74.65
CA CYS A 193 39.63 13.85 74.09
C CYS A 193 40.13 13.22 72.79
N PHE A 194 40.55 14.08 71.87
CA PHE A 194 41.30 13.65 70.69
C PHE A 194 42.69 13.15 71.11
N ALA A 195 43.27 12.25 70.33
CA ALA A 195 44.57 11.64 70.65
C ALA A 195 45.66 12.71 70.87
N GLY A 196 46.45 12.55 71.94
CA GLY A 196 47.48 13.51 72.34
C GLY A 196 47.00 14.62 73.29
N TYR A 197 45.72 14.65 73.66
CA TYR A 197 45.14 15.58 74.64
C TYR A 197 44.43 14.84 75.78
N THR A 198 44.49 15.41 76.98
CA THR A 198 43.94 14.88 78.22
C THR A 198 43.36 16.00 79.09
N GLY A 199 42.76 15.64 80.23
CA GLY A 199 42.05 16.58 81.11
C GLY A 199 40.54 16.61 80.88
N ALA A 200 39.79 17.13 81.86
CA ALA A 200 38.32 17.10 81.87
C ALA A 200 37.69 17.89 80.70
N HIS A 201 38.41 18.89 80.17
CA HIS A 201 38.02 19.69 79.02
C HIS A 201 38.92 19.46 77.79
N CYS A 202 39.79 18.45 77.83
CA CYS A 202 40.74 18.13 76.76
C CYS A 202 41.64 19.32 76.37
N ASP A 203 42.10 20.05 77.38
CA ASP A 203 42.89 21.29 77.28
C ASP A 203 44.38 21.08 77.62
N HIS A 204 44.76 19.88 78.08
CA HIS A 204 46.15 19.54 78.39
C HIS A 204 46.73 18.60 77.34
N GLU A 205 47.83 18.96 76.68
CA GLU A 205 48.58 18.03 75.82
C GLU A 205 49.29 16.96 76.66
N LEU A 206 49.28 15.70 76.20
CA LEU A 206 50.09 14.65 76.81
C LEU A 206 51.58 15.02 76.69
N LEU A 207 52.33 14.85 77.79
CA LEU A 207 53.78 15.08 77.86
C LEU A 207 54.57 14.40 76.72
N ALA A 208 54.08 13.27 76.20
CA ALA A 208 54.69 12.55 75.08
C ALA A 208 54.56 13.27 73.71
N CYS A 209 53.49 14.03 73.47
CA CYS A 209 53.27 14.77 72.22
C CYS A 209 53.90 16.17 72.25
N GLN A 210 54.04 16.77 73.44
CA GLN A 210 54.64 18.08 73.63
C GLN A 210 56.15 18.12 73.27
N ALA A 211 56.83 16.97 73.34
CA ALA A 211 58.23 16.81 72.97
C ALA A 211 58.48 16.66 71.44
N LEU A 212 57.44 16.43 70.64
CA LEU A 212 57.55 16.10 69.20
C LEU A 212 57.52 17.32 68.25
N ASN A 213 57.20 18.52 68.73
CA ASN A 213 57.14 19.76 67.92
C ASN A 213 56.43 19.58 66.56
N CYS A 214 55.20 19.03 66.59
CA CYS A 214 54.44 18.75 65.38
C CYS A 214 54.12 20.01 64.55
N PRO A 215 54.21 19.97 63.21
CA PRO A 215 53.95 21.14 62.36
C PRO A 215 52.48 21.57 62.37
N ARG A 216 52.20 22.83 62.04
CA ARG A 216 50.81 23.34 61.92
C ARG A 216 49.99 22.45 60.97
N ASN A 217 48.73 22.20 61.32
CA ASN A 217 47.81 21.30 60.62
C ASN A 217 48.17 19.80 60.69
N SER A 218 48.68 19.33 61.84
CA SER A 218 48.93 17.92 62.14
C SER A 218 48.35 17.50 63.50
N GLN A 219 48.14 16.20 63.69
CA GLN A 219 47.66 15.56 64.91
C GLN A 219 48.64 14.47 65.38
N CYS A 220 48.76 14.30 66.70
CA CYS A 220 49.61 13.29 67.35
C CYS A 220 48.78 12.06 67.74
N SER A 221 49.29 10.83 67.53
CA SER A 221 48.61 9.59 67.94
C SER A 221 49.30 8.95 69.15
N GLU A 222 48.52 8.39 70.09
CA GLU A 222 49.05 7.78 71.32
C GLU A 222 49.66 6.38 71.13
N GLU A 223 49.24 5.62 70.11
CA GLU A 223 49.72 4.24 69.89
C GLU A 223 51.16 4.20 69.36
N ALA A 224 51.63 5.30 68.76
CA ALA A 224 53.03 5.54 68.40
C ALA A 224 53.26 7.07 68.28
N PRO A 225 54.13 7.68 69.11
CA PRO A 225 54.34 9.12 69.12
C PRO A 225 54.90 9.61 67.78
N SER A 226 54.01 9.99 66.87
CA SER A 226 54.31 10.47 65.53
C SER A 226 53.27 11.51 65.10
N CYS A 227 53.74 12.58 64.44
CA CYS A 227 52.89 13.64 63.91
C CYS A 227 52.35 13.21 62.53
N SER A 228 51.02 13.24 62.37
CA SER A 228 50.34 12.94 61.10
C SER A 228 49.53 14.14 60.65
N CYS A 229 49.53 14.49 59.36
CA CYS A 229 48.78 15.66 58.90
C CYS A 229 47.26 15.48 59.06
N LEU A 230 46.56 16.56 59.38
CA LEU A 230 45.09 16.57 59.48
C LEU A 230 44.43 16.21 58.13
N PRO A 231 43.20 15.66 58.12
CA PRO A 231 42.47 15.37 56.90
C PRO A 231 42.39 16.59 55.95
N GLY A 232 42.77 16.42 54.68
CA GLY A 232 42.87 17.50 53.69
C GLY A 232 44.26 18.18 53.60
N TYR A 233 45.24 17.71 54.38
CA TYR A 233 46.63 18.13 54.31
C TYR A 233 47.56 16.93 54.04
N THR A 234 48.55 17.12 53.18
CA THR A 234 49.55 16.10 52.84
C THR A 234 50.92 16.50 53.35
N GLN A 235 51.67 15.53 53.87
CA GLN A 235 52.99 15.74 54.43
C GLN A 235 54.03 15.93 53.30
N GLN A 236 54.62 17.12 53.21
CA GLN A 236 55.75 17.41 52.33
C GLN A 236 56.94 17.89 53.18
N GLY A 237 57.90 17.00 53.45
CA GLY A 237 58.98 17.30 54.39
C GLY A 237 58.47 17.42 55.83
N HIS A 238 58.77 18.53 56.52
CA HIS A 238 58.34 18.82 57.89
C HIS A 238 57.10 19.74 57.95
N GLU A 239 56.41 20.00 56.83
CA GLU A 239 55.20 20.84 56.79
C GLU A 239 53.98 20.07 56.24
N CYS A 240 52.82 20.30 56.84
CA CYS A 240 51.53 19.82 56.34
C CYS A 240 50.91 20.89 55.44
N ARG A 241 50.85 20.63 54.12
CA ARG A 241 50.28 21.54 53.12
C ARG A 241 48.90 21.07 52.68
N ALA A 242 47.99 22.02 52.48
CA ALA A 242 46.65 21.72 51.99
C ALA A 242 46.75 20.96 50.67
N SER A 243 46.07 19.81 50.57
CA SER A 243 46.04 19.01 49.36
C SER A 243 45.31 19.78 48.27
N ASP A 244 45.90 19.86 47.07
CA ASP A 244 45.26 20.48 45.91
C ASP A 244 43.91 19.77 45.64
N PRO A 245 42.76 20.47 45.79
CA PRO A 245 41.44 19.85 45.62
C PRO A 245 41.17 19.44 44.17
N CYS A 246 42.03 19.82 43.22
CA CYS A 246 42.00 19.38 41.83
C CYS A 246 42.85 18.13 41.54
N ARG A 247 43.47 17.50 42.57
CA ARG A 247 44.29 16.28 42.40
C ARG A 247 43.98 15.21 43.46
N PRO A 248 43.24 14.14 43.12
CA PRO A 248 42.58 13.89 41.84
C PRO A 248 41.40 14.82 41.61
N SER A 249 41.19 15.26 40.36
CA SER A 249 40.15 16.23 40.02
C SER A 249 38.75 15.63 40.23
N PRO A 250 37.86 16.29 41.00
CA PRO A 250 36.45 15.91 41.11
C PRO A 250 35.62 16.36 39.90
N CYS A 251 36.23 17.12 38.98
CA CYS A 251 35.56 17.66 37.80
C CYS A 251 35.45 16.62 36.68
N SER A 252 34.54 16.87 35.74
CA SER A 252 34.49 16.11 34.49
C SER A 252 35.88 16.10 33.82
N PRO A 253 36.29 15.02 33.14
CA PRO A 253 37.55 15.00 32.38
C PRO A 253 37.65 16.11 31.31
N LEU A 254 36.50 16.65 30.89
CA LEU A 254 36.40 17.75 29.91
C LEU A 254 36.40 19.14 30.56
N ALA A 255 36.21 19.23 31.88
CA ALA A 255 36.11 20.49 32.62
C ALA A 255 37.46 20.97 33.13
N GLN A 256 37.63 22.29 33.20
CA GLN A 256 38.79 22.91 33.82
C GLN A 256 38.55 23.04 35.33
N CYS A 257 39.44 22.44 36.13
CA CYS A 257 39.42 22.56 37.59
C CYS A 257 40.25 23.77 38.04
N SER A 258 39.71 24.56 38.95
CA SER A 258 40.37 25.71 39.59
C SER A 258 40.06 25.71 41.09
N VAL A 259 40.92 26.30 41.92
CA VAL A 259 40.63 26.41 43.37
C VAL A 259 39.78 27.66 43.59
N GLY A 260 38.56 27.47 44.08
CA GLY A 260 37.65 28.55 44.40
C GLY A 260 38.09 29.34 45.65
N PRO A 261 37.48 30.52 45.90
CA PRO A 261 37.83 31.39 47.03
C PRO A 261 37.60 30.75 48.41
N SER A 262 36.77 29.71 48.49
CA SER A 262 36.51 28.92 49.70
C SER A 262 37.48 27.72 49.89
N GLY A 263 38.51 27.57 49.03
CA GLY A 263 39.45 26.46 49.07
C GLY A 263 38.93 25.14 48.49
N GLN A 264 37.75 25.14 47.85
CA GLN A 264 37.14 23.97 47.20
C GLN A 264 37.44 23.93 45.70
N ALA A 265 37.39 22.74 45.08
CA ALA A 265 37.51 22.59 43.64
C ALA A 265 36.30 23.21 42.92
N GLN A 266 36.56 24.19 42.07
CA GLN A 266 35.60 24.83 41.17
C GLN A 266 35.82 24.35 39.75
N CYS A 267 34.82 23.64 39.22
CA CYS A 267 34.84 23.05 37.90
C CYS A 267 34.13 23.96 36.89
N ARG A 268 34.75 24.23 35.74
CA ARG A 268 34.15 25.01 34.66
C ARG A 268 34.13 24.22 33.36
N CYS A 269 32.96 24.12 32.73
CA CYS A 269 32.86 23.50 31.41
C CYS A 269 33.53 24.39 30.34
N PRO A 270 34.15 23.77 29.31
CA PRO A 270 34.74 24.47 28.19
C PRO A 270 33.68 25.12 27.31
N GLU A 271 34.09 26.03 26.42
CA GLU A 271 33.18 26.70 25.48
C GLU A 271 32.39 25.70 24.62
N ASN A 272 31.11 26.02 24.34
CA ASN A 272 30.15 25.17 23.64
C ASN A 272 29.74 23.88 24.39
N TYR A 273 30.04 23.81 25.69
CA TYR A 273 29.50 22.81 26.60
C TYR A 273 28.75 23.51 27.73
N TYR A 274 27.65 22.91 28.19
CA TYR A 274 26.87 23.40 29.32
C TYR A 274 26.83 22.36 30.43
N GLY A 275 26.67 22.84 31.67
CA GLY A 275 26.67 22.00 32.86
C GLY A 275 27.30 22.70 34.06
N ASP A 276 27.45 21.97 35.16
CA ASP A 276 27.97 22.46 36.44
C ASP A 276 29.49 22.25 36.61
N GLY A 277 30.17 21.76 35.56
CA GLY A 277 31.60 21.46 35.56
C GLY A 277 31.94 20.06 36.11
N THR A 278 31.08 19.44 36.90
CA THR A 278 31.20 18.01 37.26
C THR A 278 30.64 17.12 36.15
N VAL A 279 29.62 17.63 35.44
CA VAL A 279 29.07 17.05 34.22
C VAL A 279 29.06 18.13 33.13
N CYS A 280 29.77 17.90 32.02
CA CYS A 280 29.77 18.80 30.87
C CYS A 280 29.17 18.12 29.65
N LEU A 281 28.10 18.69 29.11
CA LEU A 281 27.37 18.18 27.95
C LEU A 281 27.55 19.11 26.75
N PRO A 282 27.73 18.58 25.54
CA PRO A 282 27.91 19.41 24.37
C PRO A 282 26.61 20.16 24.05
N GLN A 283 26.75 21.45 23.74
CA GLN A 283 25.64 22.30 23.32
C GLN A 283 25.31 22.03 21.86
N ASP A 284 24.06 21.63 21.58
CA ASP A 284 23.57 21.40 20.23
C ASP A 284 23.01 22.72 19.66
N PRO A 285 23.74 23.42 18.75
CA PRO A 285 23.25 24.65 18.14
C PRO A 285 21.93 24.47 17.38
N CYS A 286 21.56 23.27 16.91
CA CYS A 286 20.27 23.05 16.26
C CYS A 286 19.06 23.26 17.19
N THR A 287 19.27 23.19 18.52
CA THR A 287 18.20 23.44 19.50
C THR A 287 17.91 24.92 19.72
N THR A 288 18.82 25.81 19.30
CA THR A 288 18.70 27.26 19.46
C THR A 288 18.65 27.91 18.08
N ASN A 289 17.55 28.59 17.73
CA ASN A 289 17.35 29.21 16.42
C ASN A 289 17.69 28.28 15.22
N ASN A 290 17.38 26.98 15.32
CA ASN A 290 17.66 25.94 14.31
C ASN A 290 19.12 25.97 13.79
N GLY A 291 20.09 26.32 14.63
CA GLY A 291 21.51 26.41 14.26
C GLY A 291 21.83 27.52 13.25
N GLY A 292 20.95 28.53 13.11
CA GLY A 292 21.04 29.56 12.09
C GLY A 292 20.44 29.17 10.74
N CYS A 293 19.87 27.96 10.63
CA CYS A 293 19.28 27.45 9.40
C CYS A 293 17.81 27.89 9.23
N PRO A 294 17.36 28.33 8.05
CA PRO A 294 15.95 28.67 7.78
C PRO A 294 14.99 27.50 8.03
N SER A 295 14.21 27.55 9.10
CA SER A 295 13.35 26.43 9.56
C SER A 295 12.25 26.03 8.57
N ASN A 296 11.83 26.96 7.70
CA ASN A 296 10.84 26.72 6.66
C ASN A 296 11.33 25.72 5.59
N SER A 297 12.58 25.81 5.17
CA SER A 297 13.10 25.16 3.96
C SER A 297 14.28 24.21 4.20
N THR A 298 14.88 24.23 5.40
CA THR A 298 16.12 23.50 5.72
C THR A 298 15.96 22.59 6.94
N LEU A 299 16.87 21.62 7.06
CA LEU A 299 17.09 20.74 8.20
C LEU A 299 18.47 21.06 8.80
N CYS A 300 18.52 21.35 10.09
CA CYS A 300 19.78 21.53 10.81
C CYS A 300 20.41 20.17 11.17
N LEU A 301 21.69 20.01 10.85
CA LEU A 301 22.48 18.83 11.19
C LEU A 301 23.56 19.22 12.19
N TYR A 302 23.45 18.69 13.41
CA TYR A 302 24.48 18.81 14.43
C TYR A 302 25.78 18.12 13.95
N ARG A 303 26.88 18.86 13.92
CA ARG A 303 28.20 18.31 13.54
C ARG A 303 29.07 18.09 14.75
N ARG A 304 29.26 19.13 15.55
CA ARG A 304 30.15 19.18 16.72
C ARG A 304 29.60 20.19 17.74
N PRO A 305 30.10 20.21 18.99
CA PRO A 305 29.67 21.19 19.98
C PRO A 305 29.82 22.61 19.42
N GLY A 306 28.73 23.38 19.40
CA GLY A 306 28.72 24.74 18.82
C GLY A 306 28.70 24.83 17.28
N GLN A 307 28.79 23.71 16.54
CA GLN A 307 28.80 23.70 15.06
C GLN A 307 27.65 22.88 14.45
N ALA A 308 26.86 23.53 13.59
CA ALA A 308 25.80 22.91 12.79
C ALA A 308 26.04 23.11 11.28
N SER A 309 25.40 22.29 10.45
CA SER A 309 25.31 22.49 8.99
C SER A 309 23.87 22.41 8.52
N CYS A 310 23.48 23.28 7.60
CA CYS A 310 22.14 23.29 7.02
C CYS A 310 22.05 22.34 5.81
N LEU A 311 20.97 21.60 5.70
CA LEU A 311 20.66 20.77 4.53
C LEU A 311 19.27 21.15 4.00
N CYS A 312 19.09 21.28 2.68
CA CYS A 312 17.76 21.48 2.13
C CYS A 312 16.84 20.30 2.43
N LYS A 313 15.56 20.59 2.76
CA LYS A 313 14.55 19.54 2.84
C LYS A 313 14.41 18.86 1.46
N PRO A 314 14.01 17.57 1.39
CA PRO A 314 13.97 16.83 0.13
C PRO A 314 13.11 17.53 -0.94
N GLY A 315 13.66 17.68 -2.15
CA GLY A 315 12.98 18.32 -3.29
C GLY A 315 13.21 19.83 -3.42
N LEU A 316 13.95 20.44 -2.50
CA LEU A 316 14.36 21.85 -2.57
C LEU A 316 15.84 21.96 -2.94
N VAL A 317 16.20 23.08 -3.59
CA VAL A 317 17.58 23.41 -3.97
C VAL A 317 18.05 24.63 -3.19
N SER A 318 19.34 24.69 -2.87
CA SER A 318 19.92 25.80 -2.12
C SER A 318 19.95 27.08 -2.95
N ILE A 319 19.66 28.19 -2.30
CA ILE A 319 19.81 29.52 -2.89
C ILE A 319 21.30 29.79 -3.05
N ALA A 320 21.76 30.10 -4.27
CA ALA A 320 23.16 30.39 -4.56
C ALA A 320 24.17 29.31 -4.07
N HIS A 321 23.79 28.03 -4.10
CA HIS A 321 24.56 26.90 -3.57
C HIS A 321 24.78 26.88 -2.05
N ASP A 322 24.23 27.83 -1.29
CA ASP A 322 24.34 27.89 0.16
C ASP A 322 23.01 27.50 0.82
N SER A 323 23.01 26.34 1.51
CA SER A 323 21.84 25.86 2.25
C SER A 323 21.54 26.68 3.50
N SER A 324 22.47 27.51 3.98
CA SER A 324 22.25 28.44 5.09
C SER A 324 21.45 29.69 4.67
N ALA A 325 21.52 30.06 3.39
CA ALA A 325 20.72 31.15 2.80
C ALA A 325 19.24 30.76 2.59
N GLY A 326 18.92 29.47 2.69
CA GLY A 326 17.58 28.93 2.48
C GLY A 326 17.48 28.07 1.22
N CYS A 327 16.37 27.34 1.11
CA CYS A 327 16.12 26.48 -0.05
C CYS A 327 14.76 26.75 -0.67
N PHE A 328 14.64 26.56 -1.97
CA PHE A 328 13.41 26.81 -2.72
C PHE A 328 13.09 25.65 -3.66
N ALA A 329 11.82 25.51 -4.01
CA ALA A 329 11.37 24.50 -4.95
C ALA A 329 11.65 25.04 -6.35
N HIS A 330 12.52 24.35 -7.09
CA HIS A 330 12.85 24.74 -8.46
C HIS A 330 12.29 23.71 -9.43
N CYS A 331 11.55 24.20 -10.41
CA CYS A 331 11.13 23.42 -11.57
C CYS A 331 12.23 23.47 -12.62
N SER A 332 13.12 22.48 -12.65
CA SER A 332 14.10 22.34 -13.72
C SER A 332 13.49 21.60 -14.91
N ALA A 333 14.12 21.70 -16.09
CA ALA A 333 13.67 21.01 -17.31
C ALA A 333 13.60 19.47 -17.18
N PHE A 334 14.17 18.89 -16.13
CA PHE A 334 14.18 17.44 -15.87
C PHE A 334 13.42 17.04 -14.59
N SER A 335 12.75 17.99 -13.92
CA SER A 335 12.00 17.71 -12.69
C SER A 335 10.72 16.90 -12.92
N CYS A 336 10.05 17.15 -14.06
CA CYS A 336 8.80 16.51 -14.47
C CYS A 336 8.94 15.91 -15.88
N ASP A 337 7.95 15.12 -16.29
CA ASP A 337 7.85 14.72 -17.70
C ASP A 337 7.78 15.97 -18.59
N ARG A 338 8.26 15.90 -19.83
CA ARG A 338 8.16 17.01 -20.80
C ARG A 338 6.70 17.40 -21.07
N SER A 339 5.77 16.46 -20.87
CA SER A 339 4.34 16.70 -21.02
C SER A 339 3.61 16.95 -19.69
N ALA A 340 4.34 17.36 -18.64
CA ALA A 340 3.77 17.76 -17.37
C ALA A 340 4.02 19.24 -17.06
N THR A 341 3.07 19.86 -16.37
CA THR A 341 3.21 21.20 -15.80
C THR A 341 3.79 21.07 -14.40
N CYS A 342 4.88 21.79 -14.15
CA CYS A 342 5.52 21.83 -12.84
C CYS A 342 4.96 23.00 -12.02
N GLN A 343 4.50 22.71 -10.80
CA GLN A 343 3.94 23.68 -9.86
C GLN A 343 4.63 23.54 -8.50
N VAL A 344 4.70 24.61 -7.72
CA VAL A 344 5.20 24.58 -6.35
C VAL A 344 4.01 24.61 -5.40
N THR A 345 3.89 23.62 -4.52
CA THR A 345 2.83 23.58 -3.51
C THR A 345 3.07 24.62 -2.42
N PRO A 346 2.03 25.04 -1.66
CA PRO A 346 2.18 25.96 -0.53
C PRO A 346 3.22 25.51 0.52
N ASP A 347 3.45 24.20 0.64
CA ASP A 347 4.47 23.59 1.50
C ASP A 347 5.91 23.66 0.94
N GLY A 348 6.11 24.32 -0.21
CA GLY A 348 7.40 24.42 -0.88
C GLY A 348 7.88 23.11 -1.52
N LYS A 349 6.97 22.25 -1.99
CA LYS A 349 7.32 21.02 -2.72
C LYS A 349 7.02 21.14 -4.21
N THR A 350 7.84 20.51 -5.04
CA THR A 350 7.58 20.38 -6.48
C THR A 350 6.46 19.37 -6.74
N SER A 351 5.38 19.83 -7.35
CA SER A 351 4.27 19.03 -7.88
C SER A 351 4.36 18.98 -9.41
N CYS A 352 4.16 17.80 -9.99
CA CYS A 352 4.08 17.63 -11.43
C CYS A 352 2.67 17.15 -11.78
N VAL A 353 2.02 17.83 -12.72
CA VAL A 353 0.67 17.47 -13.17
C VAL A 353 0.72 17.21 -14.67
N CYS A 354 0.29 16.03 -15.13
CA CYS A 354 0.23 15.73 -16.56
C CYS A 354 -0.71 16.69 -17.28
N LYS A 355 -0.45 16.95 -18.56
CA LYS A 355 -1.35 17.76 -19.40
C LYS A 355 -2.70 17.07 -19.58
N GLU A 356 -3.68 17.86 -20.00
CA GLU A 356 -5.02 17.37 -20.33
C GLU A 356 -4.95 16.24 -21.39
N GLY A 357 -5.73 15.18 -21.17
CA GLY A 357 -5.71 13.97 -22.00
C GLY A 357 -4.57 12.99 -21.74
N GLU A 358 -3.72 13.25 -20.74
CA GLU A 358 -2.66 12.33 -20.33
C GLU A 358 -2.85 11.82 -18.89
N VAL A 359 -2.36 10.62 -18.63
CA VAL A 359 -2.40 10.00 -17.31
C VAL A 359 -0.99 9.71 -16.80
N GLY A 360 -0.78 9.86 -15.50
CA GLY A 360 0.52 9.64 -14.92
C GLY A 360 0.66 10.21 -13.52
N ASP A 361 1.88 10.21 -13.02
CA ASP A 361 2.26 10.83 -11.74
C ASP A 361 2.94 12.19 -11.93
N GLY A 362 2.83 12.77 -13.13
CA GLY A 362 3.50 14.00 -13.54
C GLY A 362 5.00 13.87 -13.83
N ARG A 363 5.65 12.80 -13.34
CA ARG A 363 7.05 12.48 -13.67
C ARG A 363 7.17 11.56 -14.88
N ALA A 364 6.15 10.74 -15.10
CA ALA A 364 5.93 10.01 -16.34
C ALA A 364 4.47 10.15 -16.76
N CYS A 365 4.23 10.80 -17.90
CA CYS A 365 2.91 11.02 -18.46
C CYS A 365 2.73 10.26 -19.78
N TYR A 366 1.55 9.68 -19.93
CA TYR A 366 1.18 8.86 -21.08
C TYR A 366 -0.10 9.40 -21.69
N GLY A 367 -0.06 9.70 -22.98
CA GLY A 367 -1.24 10.06 -23.77
C GLY A 367 -2.00 8.83 -24.25
N HIS A 368 -2.95 9.04 -25.17
CA HIS A 368 -3.71 7.95 -25.78
C HIS A 368 -2.81 6.99 -26.59
N LEU A 369 -3.32 5.79 -26.87
CA LEU A 369 -2.59 4.68 -27.50
C LEU A 369 -1.88 5.08 -28.79
N LEU A 370 -2.59 5.79 -29.67
CA LEU A 370 -2.01 6.23 -30.94
C LEU A 370 -0.81 7.18 -30.73
N HIS A 371 -0.87 8.08 -29.73
CA HIS A 371 0.23 8.98 -29.37
C HIS A 371 1.42 8.20 -28.80
N GLU A 372 1.18 7.24 -27.90
CA GLU A 372 2.27 6.45 -27.31
C GLU A 372 2.96 5.53 -28.33
N VAL A 373 2.23 4.98 -29.30
CA VAL A 373 2.81 4.23 -30.43
C VAL A 373 3.65 5.16 -31.32
N GLN A 374 3.17 6.38 -31.59
CA GLN A 374 3.93 7.39 -32.34
C GLN A 374 5.23 7.77 -31.60
N LYS A 375 5.16 8.07 -30.31
CA LYS A 375 6.30 8.40 -29.44
C LYS A 375 7.31 7.25 -29.41
N ALA A 376 6.85 6.00 -29.32
CA ALA A 376 7.71 4.82 -29.41
C ALA A 376 8.40 4.72 -30.78
N SER A 377 7.71 5.05 -31.88
CA SER A 377 8.28 5.00 -33.25
C SER A 377 9.42 6.00 -33.51
N GLN A 378 9.50 7.08 -32.72
CA GLN A 378 10.54 8.10 -32.83
C GLN A 378 11.84 7.73 -32.08
N THR A 379 11.80 6.70 -31.23
CA THR A 379 12.98 6.25 -30.48
C THR A 379 13.90 5.43 -31.40
N SER A 380 15.22 5.66 -31.39
CA SER A 380 16.15 5.05 -32.37
C SER A 380 16.13 3.50 -32.41
N MET A 381 15.77 2.85 -31.30
CA MET A 381 15.63 1.39 -31.21
C MET A 381 14.33 0.85 -31.84
N LEU A 382 13.32 1.71 -32.07
CA LEU A 382 11.94 1.35 -32.47
C LEU A 382 11.47 2.08 -33.74
N LEU A 383 12.39 2.64 -34.53
CA LEU A 383 12.12 3.25 -35.85
C LEU A 383 11.28 2.38 -36.80
N ARG A 384 11.26 1.05 -36.59
CA ARG A 384 10.45 0.07 -37.33
C ARG A 384 8.95 0.05 -36.95
N LEU A 385 8.49 0.90 -36.03
CA LEU A 385 7.06 1.06 -35.70
C LEU A 385 6.33 2.05 -36.60
N ARG A 386 7.01 2.72 -37.55
CA ARG A 386 6.38 3.70 -38.44
C ARG A 386 5.22 3.13 -39.26
N VAL A 387 5.37 1.91 -39.77
CA VAL A 387 4.31 1.23 -40.53
C VAL A 387 3.12 0.87 -39.63
N ALA A 388 3.39 0.41 -38.39
CA ALA A 388 2.35 0.14 -37.41
C ALA A 388 1.57 1.42 -37.07
N PHE A 389 2.27 2.53 -36.81
CA PHE A 389 1.63 3.82 -36.57
C PHE A 389 0.78 4.24 -37.76
N ALA A 390 1.30 4.18 -38.99
CA ALA A 390 0.55 4.56 -40.19
C ALA A 390 -0.73 3.70 -40.38
N MET A 391 -0.64 2.39 -40.13
CA MET A 391 -1.81 1.49 -40.17
C MET A 391 -2.87 1.88 -39.13
N LEU A 392 -2.45 2.17 -37.90
CA LEU A 392 -3.36 2.54 -36.81
C LEU A 392 -3.96 3.94 -37.01
N ASP A 393 -3.18 4.90 -37.51
CA ASP A 393 -3.62 6.28 -37.78
C ASP A 393 -4.60 6.36 -38.96
N GLN A 394 -4.37 5.59 -40.02
CA GLN A 394 -5.27 5.59 -41.18
C GLN A 394 -6.51 4.72 -40.95
N GLY A 395 -6.39 3.63 -40.19
CA GLY A 395 -7.47 2.65 -40.04
C GLY A 395 -8.32 2.81 -38.78
N CYS A 396 -7.71 3.17 -37.65
CA CYS A 396 -8.31 3.05 -36.32
C CYS A 396 -8.04 4.30 -35.43
N ARG A 397 -7.82 5.48 -36.03
CA ARG A 397 -7.45 6.69 -35.28
C ARG A 397 -8.50 7.15 -34.28
N GLU A 398 -9.77 7.19 -34.70
CA GLU A 398 -10.86 7.69 -33.85
C GLU A 398 -10.94 6.88 -32.55
N ILE A 399 -11.10 5.56 -32.65
CA ILE A 399 -11.21 4.67 -31.49
C ILE A 399 -9.96 4.67 -30.60
N LEU A 400 -8.74 4.71 -31.17
CA LEU A 400 -7.50 4.68 -30.39
C LEU A 400 -7.13 6.02 -29.75
N SER A 401 -7.80 7.10 -30.12
CA SER A 401 -7.58 8.43 -29.55
C SER A 401 -8.66 8.84 -28.54
N THR A 402 -9.89 8.33 -28.67
CA THR A 402 -11.03 8.78 -27.83
C THR A 402 -11.62 7.69 -26.92
N SER A 403 -11.39 6.41 -27.23
CA SER A 403 -12.08 5.30 -26.58
C SER A 403 -11.10 4.31 -25.95
N GLY A 404 -11.58 3.43 -25.07
CA GLY A 404 -10.80 2.38 -24.43
C GLY A 404 -11.55 1.71 -23.28
N PRO A 405 -10.93 0.77 -22.57
CA PRO A 405 -9.53 0.36 -22.70
C PRO A 405 -9.26 -0.60 -23.88
N PHE A 406 -8.08 -0.48 -24.50
CA PHE A 406 -7.61 -1.42 -25.54
C PHE A 406 -6.20 -1.95 -25.29
N THR A 407 -5.93 -3.11 -25.88
CA THR A 407 -4.60 -3.68 -26.01
C THR A 407 -4.21 -3.75 -27.48
N VAL A 408 -3.12 -3.07 -27.86
CA VAL A 408 -2.67 -3.00 -29.26
C VAL A 408 -1.42 -3.86 -29.48
N LEU A 409 -1.42 -4.69 -30.52
CA LEU A 409 -0.26 -5.43 -31.00
C LEU A 409 0.42 -4.62 -32.11
N ALA A 410 1.46 -3.85 -31.78
CA ALA A 410 2.14 -2.95 -32.71
C ALA A 410 3.32 -3.65 -33.42
N PRO A 411 3.22 -3.97 -34.72
CA PRO A 411 4.24 -4.76 -35.43
C PRO A 411 5.49 -3.96 -35.84
N LEU A 412 6.66 -4.59 -35.74
CA LEU A 412 7.93 -4.06 -36.23
C LEU A 412 8.09 -4.36 -37.73
N VAL A 413 7.67 -3.44 -38.59
CA VAL A 413 7.76 -3.59 -40.05
C VAL A 413 8.58 -2.46 -40.66
N SER A 414 9.58 -2.82 -41.47
CA SER A 414 10.58 -1.86 -41.96
C SER A 414 10.12 -1.03 -43.17
N SER A 415 9.27 -1.55 -44.06
CA SER A 415 8.85 -0.82 -45.26
C SER A 415 7.57 -1.39 -45.87
N ARG A 416 6.48 -0.62 -45.85
CA ARG A 416 5.24 -0.82 -46.65
C ARG A 416 4.44 0.48 -46.72
N THR A 417 3.83 0.74 -47.86
CA THR A 417 2.71 1.67 -48.02
C THR A 417 1.42 0.87 -48.05
N MET A 418 0.35 1.42 -47.48
CA MET A 418 -0.97 0.77 -47.41
C MET A 418 -2.05 1.79 -47.76
N ASN A 419 -3.11 1.32 -48.39
CA ASN A 419 -4.31 2.12 -48.64
C ASN A 419 -5.18 2.14 -47.38
N ALA A 420 -6.03 3.16 -47.25
CA ALA A 420 -6.86 3.37 -46.05
C ALA A 420 -7.80 2.19 -45.74
N SER A 421 -8.44 1.58 -46.75
CA SER A 421 -9.34 0.44 -46.56
C SER A 421 -8.62 -0.79 -46.00
N VAL A 422 -7.44 -1.10 -46.56
CA VAL A 422 -6.58 -2.19 -46.08
C VAL A 422 -6.07 -1.87 -44.67
N ALA A 423 -5.69 -0.62 -44.40
CA ALA A 423 -5.27 -0.21 -43.06
C ALA A 423 -6.38 -0.40 -42.02
N GLN A 424 -7.63 -0.06 -42.36
CA GLN A 424 -8.79 -0.24 -41.49
C GLN A 424 -9.06 -1.73 -41.18
N GLN A 425 -9.00 -2.60 -42.19
CA GLN A 425 -9.21 -4.02 -41.99
C GLN A 425 -8.08 -4.66 -41.16
N LEU A 426 -6.83 -4.26 -41.41
CA LEU A 426 -5.67 -4.80 -40.70
C LEU A 426 -5.54 -4.27 -39.28
N CYS A 427 -5.88 -3.01 -39.01
CA CYS A 427 -5.74 -2.44 -37.67
C CYS A 427 -6.63 -3.18 -36.65
N ARG A 428 -7.85 -3.57 -37.03
CA ARG A 428 -8.77 -4.33 -36.16
C ARG A 428 -8.24 -5.71 -35.76
N GLN A 429 -7.41 -6.34 -36.59
CA GLN A 429 -6.75 -7.61 -36.24
C GLN A 429 -5.69 -7.45 -35.14
N HIS A 430 -5.22 -6.22 -34.92
CA HIS A 430 -4.15 -5.91 -33.98
C HIS A 430 -4.64 -5.18 -32.74
N ILE A 431 -5.96 -5.02 -32.57
CA ILE A 431 -6.57 -4.38 -31.40
C ILE A 431 -7.43 -5.40 -30.69
N ILE A 432 -7.27 -5.48 -29.37
CA ILE A 432 -8.05 -6.32 -28.46
C ILE A 432 -8.75 -5.38 -27.48
N ALA A 433 -10.03 -5.61 -27.21
CA ALA A 433 -10.75 -4.85 -26.19
C ALA A 433 -10.31 -5.25 -24.77
N GLY A 434 -10.13 -4.29 -23.86
CA GLY A 434 -9.62 -4.53 -22.51
C GLY A 434 -8.12 -4.29 -22.32
N GLN A 435 -7.68 -4.27 -21.05
CA GLN A 435 -6.25 -4.14 -20.67
C GLN A 435 -5.63 -5.52 -20.40
N HIS A 436 -4.98 -6.10 -21.40
CA HIS A 436 -4.40 -7.45 -21.34
C HIS A 436 -2.91 -7.40 -20.99
N MET A 437 -2.61 -7.24 -19.71
CA MET A 437 -1.22 -7.18 -19.24
C MET A 437 -0.59 -8.58 -19.19
N LEU A 438 0.67 -8.68 -19.64
CA LEU A 438 1.47 -9.91 -19.59
C LEU A 438 2.43 -9.88 -18.41
N GLU A 439 2.21 -10.72 -17.40
CA GLU A 439 3.04 -10.74 -16.18
C GLU A 439 4.20 -11.73 -16.27
N GLU A 440 5.42 -11.29 -15.95
CA GLU A 440 6.59 -12.16 -15.89
C GLU A 440 6.47 -13.17 -14.72
N ALA A 441 6.50 -14.47 -15.08
CA ALA A 441 6.66 -15.70 -14.27
C ALA A 441 5.43 -16.61 -14.09
N GLY A 442 5.66 -17.92 -14.31
CA GLY A 442 4.77 -19.05 -14.03
C GLY A 442 4.37 -19.87 -15.25
N THR A 443 4.11 -21.17 -15.07
CA THR A 443 3.39 -22.08 -16.00
C THR A 443 1.96 -21.58 -16.22
N GLN A 444 1.84 -20.41 -16.83
CA GLN A 444 0.54 -19.83 -17.14
C GLN A 444 -0.05 -20.63 -18.30
N ALA A 445 -1.28 -21.08 -18.11
CA ALA A 445 -2.07 -21.66 -19.18
C ALA A 445 -2.09 -20.69 -20.37
N PRO A 446 -2.16 -21.20 -21.60
CA PRO A 446 -2.33 -20.35 -22.77
C PRO A 446 -3.57 -19.47 -22.58
N ARG A 447 -3.41 -18.16 -22.79
CA ARG A 447 -4.50 -17.19 -22.72
C ARG A 447 -5.15 -17.07 -24.09
N ARG A 448 -6.46 -16.90 -24.14
CA ARG A 448 -7.22 -16.65 -25.37
C ARG A 448 -7.66 -15.20 -25.37
N TRP A 449 -7.46 -14.49 -26.47
CA TRP A 449 -7.95 -13.13 -26.68
C TRP A 449 -8.70 -13.03 -28.00
N TRP A 450 -9.63 -12.09 -28.10
CA TRP A 450 -10.35 -11.79 -29.34
C TRP A 450 -9.97 -10.43 -29.89
N THR A 451 -9.64 -10.39 -31.18
CA THR A 451 -9.36 -9.14 -31.87
C THR A 451 -10.66 -8.41 -32.21
N LEU A 452 -10.59 -7.09 -32.45
CA LEU A 452 -11.74 -6.32 -32.95
C LEU A 452 -12.21 -6.77 -34.32
N ALA A 453 -11.41 -7.56 -35.06
CA ALA A 453 -11.83 -8.22 -36.30
C ALA A 453 -12.60 -9.54 -36.07
N GLY A 454 -12.78 -9.97 -34.80
CA GLY A 454 -13.50 -11.20 -34.42
C GLY A 454 -12.64 -12.46 -34.37
N GLN A 455 -11.33 -12.36 -34.59
CA GLN A 455 -10.44 -13.53 -34.62
C GLN A 455 -9.96 -13.91 -33.21
N GLU A 456 -9.92 -15.20 -32.91
CA GLU A 456 -9.31 -15.72 -31.69
C GLU A 456 -7.78 -15.83 -31.86
N ILE A 457 -7.05 -15.28 -30.88
CA ILE A 457 -5.61 -15.44 -30.74
C ILE A 457 -5.28 -16.15 -29.42
N THR A 458 -4.35 -17.11 -29.50
CA THR A 458 -3.87 -17.85 -28.34
C THR A 458 -2.47 -17.39 -28.00
N VAL A 459 -2.30 -16.79 -26.83
CA VAL A 459 -1.02 -16.29 -26.31
C VAL A 459 -0.44 -17.30 -25.34
N SER A 460 0.78 -17.72 -25.61
CA SER A 460 1.53 -18.71 -24.83
C SER A 460 2.89 -18.16 -24.41
N PHE A 461 3.35 -18.60 -23.25
CA PHE A 461 4.70 -18.28 -22.77
C PHE A 461 5.66 -19.40 -23.18
N SER A 462 6.63 -19.07 -24.03
CA SER A 462 7.63 -20.02 -24.51
C SER A 462 8.72 -20.29 -23.48
N ARG A 463 9.34 -21.48 -23.56
CA ARG A 463 10.50 -21.88 -22.73
C ARG A 463 11.66 -20.89 -22.78
N PHE A 464 11.80 -20.13 -23.86
CA PHE A 464 12.83 -19.11 -24.04
C PHE A 464 12.50 -17.76 -23.38
N ARG A 465 11.58 -17.72 -22.40
CA ARG A 465 11.11 -16.51 -21.70
C ARG A 465 10.56 -15.42 -22.63
N LYS A 466 9.87 -15.83 -23.70
CA LYS A 466 9.24 -14.92 -24.66
C LYS A 466 7.77 -15.30 -24.82
N TYR A 467 6.90 -14.31 -24.94
CA TYR A 467 5.51 -14.56 -25.30
C TYR A 467 5.38 -14.74 -26.81
N THR A 468 4.63 -15.75 -27.19
CA THR A 468 4.27 -16.04 -28.57
C THR A 468 2.77 -16.08 -28.69
N TYR A 469 2.24 -15.72 -29.85
CA TYR A 469 0.81 -15.86 -30.12
C TYR A 469 0.56 -16.43 -31.51
N LYS A 470 -0.58 -17.10 -31.63
CA LYS A 470 -1.06 -17.71 -32.88
C LYS A 470 -2.52 -17.35 -33.07
N TYR A 471 -2.90 -17.09 -34.31
CA TYR A 471 -4.31 -17.00 -34.65
C TYR A 471 -4.89 -18.39 -34.86
N GLN A 472 -6.12 -18.60 -34.43
CA GLN A 472 -6.81 -19.89 -34.56
C GLN A 472 -7.04 -20.28 -36.03
N ASP A 473 -7.32 -19.31 -36.90
CA ASP A 473 -7.54 -19.51 -38.33
C ASP A 473 -6.24 -19.73 -39.13
N GLN A 474 -5.07 -19.46 -38.53
CA GLN A 474 -3.77 -19.63 -39.18
C GLN A 474 -2.73 -20.22 -38.21
N PRO A 475 -2.92 -21.47 -37.73
CA PRO A 475 -2.13 -22.05 -36.65
C PRO A 475 -0.65 -22.32 -37.02
N GLN A 476 -0.34 -22.35 -38.32
CA GLN A 476 1.01 -22.55 -38.85
C GLN A 476 1.90 -21.32 -38.65
N GLN A 477 1.33 -20.11 -38.62
CA GLN A 477 2.08 -18.88 -38.43
C GLN A 477 2.14 -18.52 -36.93
N THR A 478 3.37 -18.33 -36.42
CA THR A 478 3.60 -17.96 -35.02
C THR A 478 4.23 -16.58 -34.95
N PHE A 479 3.65 -15.71 -34.14
CA PHE A 479 4.14 -14.37 -33.91
C PHE A 479 4.78 -14.29 -32.53
N THR A 480 5.78 -13.40 -32.38
CA THR A 480 6.46 -13.21 -31.09
C THR A 480 6.29 -11.77 -30.60
N ILE A 481 6.08 -11.63 -29.29
CA ILE A 481 6.01 -10.35 -28.60
C ILE A 481 7.43 -9.99 -28.15
N HIS A 482 7.99 -8.96 -28.77
CA HIS A 482 9.36 -8.51 -28.54
C HIS A 482 9.49 -7.75 -27.22
N LYS A 483 8.55 -6.84 -26.93
CA LYS A 483 8.45 -6.12 -25.65
C LYS A 483 6.97 -5.93 -25.30
N ALA A 484 6.61 -6.16 -24.04
CA ALA A 484 5.23 -6.09 -23.57
C ALA A 484 4.98 -4.91 -22.61
N ASN A 485 3.70 -4.57 -22.41
CA ASN A 485 3.22 -3.70 -21.35
C ASN A 485 3.71 -2.25 -21.47
N TYR A 486 3.66 -1.65 -22.67
CA TYR A 486 3.81 -0.21 -22.78
C TYR A 486 2.49 0.46 -22.38
N PRO A 487 2.49 1.33 -21.35
CA PRO A 487 1.28 2.00 -20.88
C PRO A 487 0.82 3.08 -21.87
N ALA A 488 -0.50 3.31 -21.87
CA ALA A 488 -1.16 4.45 -22.50
C ALA A 488 -2.35 4.90 -21.62
N ALA A 489 -2.91 6.08 -21.91
CA ALA A 489 -4.04 6.63 -21.18
C ALA A 489 -5.30 5.77 -21.30
N ASN A 490 -5.56 5.21 -22.47
CA ASN A 490 -6.72 4.38 -22.80
C ASN A 490 -6.35 2.91 -23.02
N GLY A 491 -5.28 2.42 -22.38
CA GLY A 491 -4.92 1.00 -22.40
C GLY A 491 -3.42 0.73 -22.42
N LEU A 492 -3.00 -0.24 -23.23
CA LEU A 492 -1.59 -0.60 -23.37
C LEU A 492 -1.27 -1.15 -24.76
N PHE A 493 0.01 -1.20 -25.11
CA PHE A 493 0.44 -1.89 -26.33
C PHE A 493 1.64 -2.83 -26.11
N HIS A 494 1.70 -3.84 -26.95
CA HIS A 494 2.82 -4.78 -27.07
C HIS A 494 3.50 -4.58 -28.41
N VAL A 495 4.82 -4.58 -28.42
CA VAL A 495 5.61 -4.53 -29.66
C VAL A 495 5.80 -5.97 -30.16
N VAL A 496 5.33 -6.25 -31.37
CA VAL A 496 5.34 -7.59 -31.98
C VAL A 496 6.24 -7.66 -33.21
N THR A 497 6.62 -8.87 -33.60
CA THR A 497 7.67 -9.10 -34.62
C THR A 497 7.21 -8.95 -36.06
N ALA A 498 5.94 -9.19 -36.37
CA ALA A 498 5.44 -9.17 -37.73
C ALA A 498 4.01 -8.67 -37.77
N LEU A 499 3.65 -8.08 -38.91
CA LEU A 499 2.29 -7.68 -39.24
C LEU A 499 1.57 -8.87 -39.90
N ARG A 500 0.37 -9.19 -39.41
CA ARG A 500 -0.53 -10.08 -40.15
C ARG A 500 -1.08 -9.31 -41.35
N LEU A 501 -0.83 -9.83 -42.55
CA LEU A 501 -1.25 -9.21 -43.82
C LEU A 501 -2.51 -9.84 -44.41
N GLN A 502 -2.85 -11.05 -43.98
CA GLN A 502 -4.02 -11.75 -44.50
C GLN A 502 -5.28 -11.18 -43.81
N PRO A 503 -6.21 -10.56 -44.56
CA PRO A 503 -7.54 -10.25 -44.04
C PRO A 503 -8.20 -11.54 -43.52
N PRO A 504 -9.18 -11.44 -42.60
CA PRO A 504 -9.93 -12.62 -42.16
C PRO A 504 -10.58 -13.27 -43.40
N PRO A 505 -10.77 -14.59 -43.44
CA PRO A 505 -11.37 -15.27 -44.59
C PRO A 505 -12.69 -14.60 -44.96
N GLU A 506 -12.78 -13.99 -46.14
CA GLU A 506 -13.90 -13.13 -46.53
C GLU A 506 -15.21 -13.94 -46.58
N LEU A 507 -16.27 -13.47 -45.90
CA LEU A 507 -17.60 -13.59 -46.52
C LEU A 507 -17.54 -12.63 -47.70
N PRO A 508 -18.09 -12.95 -48.89
CA PRO A 508 -18.04 -12.04 -50.03
C PRO A 508 -18.58 -10.66 -49.63
N GLU A 509 -17.67 -9.72 -49.38
CA GLU A 509 -17.98 -8.32 -49.15
C GLU A 509 -18.30 -7.75 -50.52
N ASP A 510 -19.59 -7.72 -50.84
CA ASP A 510 -20.07 -7.05 -52.04
C ASP A 510 -20.76 -5.75 -51.63
N PRO A 511 -20.03 -4.63 -51.57
CA PRO A 511 -20.61 -3.33 -51.21
C PRO A 511 -21.65 -2.86 -52.23
N LYS A 512 -21.90 -3.60 -53.32
CA LYS A 512 -22.99 -3.35 -54.27
C LYS A 512 -24.26 -4.13 -53.93
N ARG A 513 -24.19 -5.17 -53.09
CA ARG A 513 -25.35 -5.97 -52.68
C ARG A 513 -25.97 -5.44 -51.41
N THR A 514 -27.29 -5.52 -51.32
CA THR A 514 -28.04 -5.20 -50.11
C THR A 514 -27.83 -6.27 -49.04
N ILE A 515 -28.18 -5.96 -47.79
CA ILE A 515 -28.17 -6.94 -46.70
C ILE A 515 -29.04 -8.15 -47.03
N GLY A 516 -30.26 -7.94 -47.56
CA GLY A 516 -31.15 -9.03 -47.97
C GLY A 516 -30.49 -9.98 -48.98
N GLN A 517 -29.86 -9.41 -50.02
CA GLN A 517 -29.12 -10.18 -51.03
C GLN A 517 -27.93 -10.96 -50.45
N ILE A 518 -27.20 -10.40 -49.48
CA ILE A 518 -26.07 -11.08 -48.83
C ILE A 518 -26.58 -12.24 -47.97
N LEU A 519 -27.65 -12.05 -47.20
CA LEU A 519 -28.24 -13.11 -46.37
C LEU A 519 -28.80 -14.26 -47.23
N ALA A 520 -29.45 -13.94 -48.35
CA ALA A 520 -30.04 -14.94 -49.26
C ALA A 520 -28.99 -15.72 -50.09
N SER A 521 -27.87 -15.10 -50.46
CA SER A 521 -26.87 -15.72 -51.34
C SER A 521 -25.74 -16.47 -50.63
N ASN A 522 -25.67 -16.39 -49.30
CA ASN A 522 -24.54 -16.91 -48.52
C ASN A 522 -24.93 -18.09 -47.64
N GLU A 523 -24.25 -19.22 -47.82
CA GLU A 523 -24.54 -20.48 -47.13
C GLU A 523 -24.51 -20.36 -45.60
N VAL A 524 -23.72 -19.44 -45.06
CA VAL A 524 -23.52 -19.26 -43.61
C VAL A 524 -24.73 -18.62 -42.90
N PHE A 525 -25.66 -18.02 -43.66
CA PHE A 525 -26.86 -17.37 -43.12
C PHE A 525 -28.18 -18.06 -43.47
N THR A 526 -28.14 -19.22 -44.13
CA THR A 526 -29.33 -19.93 -44.64
C THR A 526 -30.42 -20.15 -43.60
N ARG A 527 -30.08 -20.48 -42.35
CA ARG A 527 -31.05 -20.66 -41.26
C ARG A 527 -31.73 -19.37 -40.83
N PHE A 528 -30.96 -18.28 -40.78
CA PHE A 528 -31.52 -16.97 -40.46
C PHE A 528 -32.40 -16.45 -41.60
N GLU A 529 -32.02 -16.73 -42.84
CA GLU A 529 -32.87 -16.38 -43.98
C GLU A 529 -34.21 -17.12 -43.96
N THR A 530 -34.23 -18.40 -43.60
CA THR A 530 -35.49 -19.12 -43.38
C THR A 530 -36.36 -18.42 -42.32
N ILE A 531 -35.77 -17.86 -41.25
CA ILE A 531 -36.53 -17.09 -40.25
C ILE A 531 -37.13 -15.82 -40.87
N LEU A 532 -36.36 -15.10 -41.69
CA LEU A 532 -36.80 -13.88 -42.36
C LEU A 532 -37.94 -14.14 -43.35
N GLU A 533 -37.83 -15.19 -44.17
CA GLU A 533 -38.86 -15.64 -45.11
C GLU A 533 -40.17 -15.97 -44.39
N ASN A 534 -40.11 -16.74 -43.30
CA ASN A 534 -41.28 -17.11 -42.51
C ASN A 534 -41.91 -15.92 -41.77
N CYS A 535 -41.16 -14.84 -41.51
CA CYS A 535 -41.69 -13.60 -40.93
C CYS A 535 -42.40 -12.69 -41.94
N GLY A 536 -42.23 -12.94 -43.26
CA GLY A 536 -42.61 -11.99 -44.30
C GLY A 536 -41.80 -10.69 -44.27
N LEU A 537 -40.56 -10.76 -43.76
CA LEU A 537 -39.68 -9.60 -43.57
C LEU A 537 -38.36 -9.61 -44.41
N PRO A 538 -38.16 -10.39 -45.49
CA PRO A 538 -36.90 -10.27 -46.25
C PRO A 538 -36.82 -8.94 -47.02
N SER A 539 -37.95 -8.43 -47.52
CA SER A 539 -38.00 -7.28 -48.44
C SER A 539 -37.62 -5.93 -47.84
N PHE A 540 -37.78 -5.73 -46.52
CA PHE A 540 -37.38 -4.46 -45.90
C PHE A 540 -35.86 -4.31 -45.84
N LEU A 541 -35.11 -5.42 -45.81
CA LEU A 541 -33.64 -5.44 -45.81
C LEU A 541 -33.04 -5.15 -47.19
N ASP A 542 -33.87 -5.08 -48.24
CA ASP A 542 -33.51 -4.58 -49.57
C ASP A 542 -33.85 -3.10 -49.75
N GLY A 543 -34.55 -2.50 -48.79
CA GLY A 543 -34.93 -1.09 -48.81
C GLY A 543 -33.75 -0.11 -48.62
N PRO A 544 -34.01 1.20 -48.74
CA PRO A 544 -33.01 2.22 -48.49
C PRO A 544 -32.60 2.17 -47.02
N GLY A 545 -31.32 1.86 -46.79
CA GLY A 545 -30.70 1.86 -45.46
C GLY A 545 -30.39 3.27 -44.96
N PRO A 546 -29.51 3.42 -43.94
CA PRO A 546 -28.59 2.40 -43.42
C PRO A 546 -29.16 1.52 -42.31
N PHE A 547 -28.95 0.21 -42.42
CA PHE A 547 -29.25 -0.77 -41.38
C PHE A 547 -27.98 -1.35 -40.74
N THR A 548 -28.12 -1.87 -39.52
CA THR A 548 -27.17 -2.79 -38.91
C THR A 548 -27.91 -4.05 -38.49
N VAL A 549 -27.51 -5.20 -39.02
CA VAL A 549 -28.16 -6.49 -38.74
C VAL A 549 -27.21 -7.39 -37.96
N PHE A 550 -27.67 -7.83 -36.78
CA PHE A 550 -26.99 -8.84 -35.98
C PHE A 550 -27.50 -10.22 -36.42
N ALA A 551 -26.83 -10.87 -37.37
CA ALA A 551 -27.30 -12.13 -37.96
C ALA A 551 -26.77 -13.35 -37.17
N PRO A 552 -27.63 -14.21 -36.59
CA PRO A 552 -27.19 -15.46 -35.97
C PRO A 552 -26.61 -16.42 -37.03
N SER A 553 -25.56 -17.17 -36.66
CA SER A 553 -25.03 -18.24 -37.51
C SER A 553 -25.99 -19.42 -37.59
N ASN A 554 -25.79 -20.30 -38.57
CA ASN A 554 -26.59 -21.52 -38.69
C ASN A 554 -26.54 -22.38 -37.42
N GLU A 555 -25.37 -22.50 -36.80
CA GLU A 555 -25.21 -23.25 -35.54
C GLU A 555 -25.99 -22.59 -34.38
N ALA A 556 -26.03 -21.26 -34.35
CA ALA A 556 -26.79 -20.51 -33.35
C ALA A 556 -28.30 -20.77 -33.48
N VAL A 557 -28.82 -20.78 -34.71
CA VAL A 557 -30.23 -21.09 -34.98
C VAL A 557 -30.57 -22.54 -34.65
N ASP A 558 -29.68 -23.47 -35.03
CA ASP A 558 -29.87 -24.89 -34.77
C ASP A 558 -29.84 -25.20 -33.26
N GLY A 559 -29.12 -24.41 -32.46
CA GLY A 559 -29.13 -24.48 -31.00
C GLY A 559 -30.46 -24.09 -30.34
N LEU A 560 -31.40 -23.45 -31.05
CA LEU A 560 -32.73 -23.09 -30.52
C LEU A 560 -33.80 -24.16 -30.80
N ARG A 561 -33.42 -25.32 -31.34
CA ARG A 561 -34.33 -26.41 -31.75
C ARG A 561 -34.95 -27.22 -30.58
N ASP A 562 -35.09 -26.61 -29.40
CA ASP A 562 -35.71 -27.20 -28.20
C ASP A 562 -37.24 -26.99 -28.16
N GLY A 563 -37.92 -26.94 -29.31
CA GLY A 563 -39.36 -26.63 -29.43
C GLY A 563 -39.71 -25.13 -29.36
N ARG A 564 -38.81 -24.28 -28.87
CA ARG A 564 -38.95 -22.81 -28.85
C ARG A 564 -39.10 -22.23 -30.25
N LEU A 565 -38.25 -22.67 -31.18
CA LEU A 565 -38.28 -22.22 -32.56
C LEU A 565 -39.56 -22.69 -33.29
N VAL A 566 -40.06 -23.89 -32.97
CA VAL A 566 -41.33 -24.41 -33.50
C VAL A 566 -42.52 -23.57 -33.04
N TYR A 567 -42.56 -23.18 -31.76
CA TYR A 567 -43.59 -22.27 -31.26
C TYR A 567 -43.56 -20.92 -31.99
N LEU A 568 -42.38 -20.35 -32.20
CA LEU A 568 -42.21 -19.08 -32.90
C LEU A 568 -42.69 -19.13 -34.36
N PHE A 569 -42.48 -20.26 -35.06
CA PHE A 569 -42.96 -20.44 -36.44
C PHE A 569 -44.45 -20.75 -36.57
N THR A 570 -45.12 -21.14 -35.49
CA THR A 570 -46.52 -21.60 -35.53
C THR A 570 -47.45 -20.61 -34.83
N ALA A 571 -47.59 -20.71 -33.51
CA ALA A 571 -48.49 -19.87 -32.72
C ALA A 571 -47.90 -18.50 -32.37
N GLY A 572 -46.58 -18.32 -32.53
CA GLY A 572 -45.84 -17.17 -32.05
C GLY A 572 -45.38 -16.18 -33.14
N LEU A 573 -46.02 -16.11 -34.30
CA LEU A 573 -45.51 -15.30 -35.44
C LEU A 573 -45.25 -13.82 -35.08
N SER A 574 -46.10 -13.19 -34.25
CA SER A 574 -45.89 -11.82 -33.78
C SER A 574 -44.62 -11.68 -32.93
N LYS A 575 -44.30 -12.70 -32.14
CA LYS A 575 -43.07 -12.81 -31.35
C LYS A 575 -41.86 -13.08 -32.25
N LEU A 576 -42.03 -13.87 -33.32
CA LEU A 576 -40.97 -14.07 -34.29
C LEU A 576 -40.61 -12.76 -35.03
N GLN A 577 -41.59 -11.94 -35.40
CA GLN A 577 -41.33 -10.60 -35.95
C GLN A 577 -40.62 -9.68 -34.95
N GLU A 578 -41.00 -9.74 -33.67
CA GLU A 578 -40.32 -9.00 -32.60
C GLU A 578 -38.87 -9.46 -32.45
N LEU A 579 -38.61 -10.77 -32.52
CA LEU A 579 -37.26 -11.35 -32.51
C LEU A 579 -36.42 -10.82 -33.68
N VAL A 580 -36.95 -10.82 -34.90
CA VAL A 580 -36.24 -10.27 -36.07
C VAL A 580 -35.94 -8.79 -35.88
N ARG A 581 -36.92 -7.98 -35.45
CA ARG A 581 -36.73 -6.55 -35.19
C ARG A 581 -35.69 -6.28 -34.09
N TYR A 582 -35.52 -7.19 -33.13
CA TYR A 582 -34.49 -7.07 -32.09
C TYR A 582 -33.08 -7.33 -32.60
N HIS A 583 -32.94 -8.08 -33.71
CA HIS A 583 -31.66 -8.27 -34.40
C HIS A 583 -31.33 -7.15 -35.39
N VAL A 584 -32.21 -6.14 -35.55
CA VAL A 584 -32.02 -5.05 -36.50
C VAL A 584 -31.95 -3.70 -35.80
N TYR A 585 -30.99 -2.88 -36.21
CA TYR A 585 -30.89 -1.47 -35.88
C TYR A 585 -31.04 -0.65 -37.17
N ASN A 586 -31.97 0.30 -37.18
CA ASN A 586 -32.40 1.05 -38.37
C ASN A 586 -32.08 2.55 -38.34
N HIS A 587 -31.25 3.01 -37.40
CA HIS A 587 -30.91 4.43 -37.26
C HIS A 587 -29.47 4.75 -37.75
N GLY A 588 -28.81 3.81 -38.44
CA GLY A 588 -27.43 3.98 -38.83
C GLY A 588 -26.67 2.69 -39.13
N GLN A 589 -25.51 2.85 -39.74
CA GLN A 589 -24.49 1.80 -39.87
C GLN A 589 -23.57 1.86 -38.65
N LEU A 590 -23.63 0.84 -37.81
CA LEU A 590 -22.80 0.70 -36.62
C LEU A 590 -21.69 -0.28 -36.93
N THR A 591 -20.51 0.22 -37.28
CA THR A 591 -19.31 -0.62 -37.30
C THR A 591 -18.94 -1.05 -35.88
N VAL A 592 -18.07 -2.05 -35.73
CA VAL A 592 -17.63 -2.57 -34.43
C VAL A 592 -17.11 -1.45 -33.52
N GLU A 593 -16.41 -0.47 -34.09
CA GLU A 593 -15.86 0.68 -33.39
C GLU A 593 -16.97 1.57 -32.81
N LYS A 594 -17.97 1.91 -33.64
CA LYS A 594 -19.15 2.69 -33.23
C LYS A 594 -20.00 1.92 -32.21
N LEU A 595 -20.14 0.61 -32.40
CA LEU A 595 -20.90 -0.27 -31.53
C LEU A 595 -20.33 -0.28 -30.11
N ILE A 596 -19.01 -0.46 -29.97
CA ILE A 596 -18.32 -0.41 -28.67
C ILE A 596 -18.43 0.98 -28.03
N SER A 597 -18.20 2.05 -28.81
CA SER A 597 -18.25 3.42 -28.28
C SER A 597 -19.63 3.82 -27.74
N LYS A 598 -20.72 3.35 -28.37
CA LYS A 598 -22.09 3.63 -27.90
C LYS A 598 -22.45 2.84 -26.65
N GLY A 599 -21.93 1.63 -26.48
CA GLY A 599 -22.20 0.74 -25.35
C GLY A 599 -23.64 0.20 -25.26
N ARG A 600 -24.64 0.92 -25.80
CA ARG A 600 -26.05 0.54 -25.83
C ARG A 600 -26.69 1.05 -27.11
N VAL A 601 -27.55 0.23 -27.72
CA VAL A 601 -28.27 0.59 -28.94
C VAL A 601 -29.75 0.27 -28.80
N LEU A 602 -30.61 1.14 -29.35
CA LEU A 602 -32.05 0.92 -29.38
C LEU A 602 -32.39 0.22 -30.69
N THR A 603 -32.83 -1.03 -30.60
CA THR A 603 -33.15 -1.88 -31.76
C THR A 603 -34.49 -1.49 -32.39
N MET A 604 -34.80 -2.02 -33.57
CA MET A 604 -36.08 -1.81 -34.26
C MET A 604 -37.26 -2.41 -33.47
N ALA A 605 -37.01 -3.31 -32.52
CA ALA A 605 -38.01 -3.79 -31.57
C ALA A 605 -38.30 -2.78 -30.42
N ASN A 606 -37.70 -1.57 -30.47
CA ASN A 606 -37.76 -0.56 -29.42
C ASN A 606 -37.24 -1.07 -28.06
N GLN A 607 -36.23 -1.94 -28.11
CA GLN A 607 -35.60 -2.53 -26.92
C GLN A 607 -34.11 -2.25 -26.94
N ILE A 608 -33.56 -2.00 -25.75
CA ILE A 608 -32.15 -1.68 -25.55
C ILE A 608 -31.33 -2.97 -25.63
N LEU A 609 -30.42 -3.02 -26.60
CA LEU A 609 -29.37 -4.02 -26.68
C LEU A 609 -28.08 -3.44 -26.07
N ALA A 610 -27.63 -4.02 -24.96
CA ALA A 610 -26.36 -3.66 -24.33
C ALA A 610 -25.19 -4.32 -25.05
N VAL A 611 -24.05 -3.62 -25.12
CA VAL A 611 -22.78 -4.08 -25.66
C VAL A 611 -21.79 -4.18 -24.51
N ASN A 612 -21.34 -5.40 -24.23
CA ASN A 612 -20.38 -5.70 -23.17
C ASN A 612 -19.10 -6.28 -23.79
N ILE A 613 -18.00 -6.22 -23.03
CA ILE A 613 -16.71 -6.80 -23.41
C ILE A 613 -16.33 -7.81 -22.33
N SER A 614 -15.97 -9.03 -22.74
CA SER A 614 -15.50 -10.08 -21.82
C SER A 614 -14.08 -9.80 -21.33
N GLU A 615 -13.65 -10.50 -20.27
CA GLU A 615 -12.27 -10.42 -19.76
C GLU A 615 -11.24 -10.83 -20.81
N GLU A 616 -11.62 -11.63 -21.82
CA GLU A 616 -10.79 -12.04 -22.95
C GLU A 616 -10.84 -11.06 -24.14
N GLY A 617 -11.56 -9.95 -24.00
CA GLY A 617 -11.73 -8.96 -25.07
C GLY A 617 -12.79 -9.33 -26.12
N ARG A 618 -13.66 -10.29 -25.82
CA ARG A 618 -14.73 -10.71 -26.72
C ARG A 618 -15.92 -9.76 -26.60
N ILE A 619 -16.49 -9.33 -27.72
CA ILE A 619 -17.66 -8.44 -27.72
C ILE A 619 -18.93 -9.29 -27.58
N LEU A 620 -19.74 -8.95 -26.57
CA LEU A 620 -20.94 -9.67 -26.17
C LEU A 620 -22.15 -8.75 -26.29
N LEU A 621 -23.25 -9.26 -26.82
CA LEU A 621 -24.48 -8.50 -27.03
C LEU A 621 -25.64 -9.05 -26.19
N GLY A 622 -26.43 -8.12 -25.65
CA GLY A 622 -27.63 -8.44 -24.89
C GLY A 622 -27.37 -8.99 -23.48
N PRO A 623 -28.44 -9.34 -22.76
CA PRO A 623 -28.35 -9.76 -21.35
C PRO A 623 -27.67 -11.11 -21.17
N GLU A 624 -27.88 -12.04 -22.10
CA GLU A 624 -27.27 -13.39 -22.09
C GLU A 624 -25.81 -13.38 -22.57
N GLY A 625 -25.29 -12.22 -23.00
CA GLY A 625 -23.90 -12.09 -23.45
C GLY A 625 -23.58 -12.88 -24.72
N VAL A 626 -24.39 -12.73 -25.76
CA VAL A 626 -24.21 -13.45 -27.03
C VAL A 626 -22.97 -12.93 -27.77
N PRO A 627 -21.97 -13.78 -28.08
CA PRO A 627 -20.73 -13.31 -28.66
C PRO A 627 -20.82 -13.01 -30.16
N LEU A 628 -20.08 -11.99 -30.59
CA LEU A 628 -19.82 -11.71 -32.00
C LEU A 628 -18.78 -12.71 -32.56
N ARG A 629 -19.11 -13.30 -33.71
CA ARG A 629 -18.24 -14.23 -34.47
C ARG A 629 -17.50 -13.52 -35.59
N ARG A 630 -18.21 -12.73 -36.39
CA ARG A 630 -17.65 -11.90 -37.46
C ARG A 630 -18.27 -10.52 -37.38
N VAL A 631 -17.48 -9.51 -37.67
CA VAL A 631 -17.88 -8.11 -37.54
C VAL A 631 -17.69 -7.37 -38.86
N ASP A 632 -18.44 -6.31 -39.03
CA ASP A 632 -18.26 -5.34 -40.12
C ASP A 632 -18.39 -5.90 -41.54
N VAL A 633 -19.28 -6.87 -41.76
CA VAL A 633 -19.58 -7.33 -43.13
C VAL A 633 -20.33 -6.23 -43.85
N LEU A 634 -19.66 -5.54 -44.77
CA LEU A 634 -20.19 -4.37 -45.45
C LEU A 634 -21.23 -4.74 -46.52
N ALA A 635 -22.30 -3.97 -46.58
CA ALA A 635 -23.38 -4.06 -47.57
C ALA A 635 -23.70 -2.68 -48.14
N ALA A 636 -24.36 -2.63 -49.31
CA ALA A 636 -24.74 -1.39 -49.97
C ALA A 636 -25.65 -0.48 -49.11
N ASN A 637 -26.50 -1.10 -48.29
CA ASN A 637 -27.48 -0.42 -47.44
C ASN A 637 -27.23 -0.64 -45.94
N GLY A 638 -26.00 -1.02 -45.53
CA GLY A 638 -25.70 -1.17 -44.10
C GLY A 638 -24.51 -2.07 -43.76
N VAL A 639 -24.59 -2.72 -42.60
CA VAL A 639 -23.55 -3.64 -42.10
C VAL A 639 -24.17 -4.85 -41.40
N ILE A 640 -23.53 -6.01 -41.55
CA ILE A 640 -23.92 -7.25 -40.88
C ILE A 640 -22.85 -7.64 -39.86
N HIS A 641 -23.30 -8.01 -38.67
CA HIS A 641 -22.50 -8.58 -37.60
C HIS A 641 -22.99 -9.99 -37.31
N MET A 642 -22.14 -11.01 -37.48
CA MET A 642 -22.51 -12.40 -37.27
C MET A 642 -22.37 -12.79 -35.80
N LEU A 643 -23.36 -13.51 -35.26
CA LEU A 643 -23.42 -13.98 -33.87
C LEU A 643 -23.27 -15.50 -33.76
N GLU A 644 -22.71 -15.98 -32.64
CA GLU A 644 -22.72 -17.43 -32.30
C GLU A 644 -23.96 -17.87 -31.51
N GLY A 645 -24.88 -16.94 -31.23
CA GLY A 645 -26.13 -17.18 -30.54
C GLY A 645 -27.25 -16.32 -31.11
N ILE A 646 -28.45 -16.48 -30.57
CA ILE A 646 -29.63 -15.69 -30.96
C ILE A 646 -29.92 -14.67 -29.87
N LEU A 647 -30.16 -13.43 -30.26
CA LEU A 647 -30.62 -12.38 -29.35
C LEU A 647 -32.10 -12.61 -29.05
N LEU A 648 -32.39 -13.14 -27.87
CA LEU A 648 -33.76 -13.29 -27.39
C LEU A 648 -34.21 -12.00 -26.67
N PRO A 649 -35.24 -11.30 -27.17
CA PRO A 649 -35.81 -10.16 -26.47
C PRO A 649 -36.36 -10.58 -25.10
N PRO A 650 -36.15 -9.80 -24.03
CA PRO A 650 -36.75 -10.05 -22.71
C PRO A 650 -38.28 -10.22 -22.73
N THR A 651 -38.97 -9.66 -23.72
CA THR A 651 -40.43 -9.78 -23.93
C THR A 651 -40.88 -11.13 -24.50
N ILE A 652 -39.95 -11.97 -24.97
CA ILE A 652 -40.23 -13.32 -25.52
C ILE A 652 -39.88 -14.41 -24.51
N LEU A 653 -38.81 -14.22 -23.71
CA LEU A 653 -38.37 -15.16 -22.68
C LEU A 653 -39.47 -15.66 -21.71
N PRO A 654 -40.40 -14.84 -21.20
CA PRO A 654 -41.47 -15.32 -20.32
C PRO A 654 -42.55 -16.13 -21.03
N ILE A 655 -42.61 -16.10 -22.36
CA ILE A 655 -43.67 -16.70 -23.19
C ILE A 655 -43.18 -17.99 -23.86
N LEU A 656 -41.87 -18.14 -24.08
CA LEU A 656 -41.30 -19.38 -24.59
C LEU A 656 -41.66 -20.54 -23.65
N PRO A 657 -42.07 -21.71 -24.18
CA PRO A 657 -42.37 -22.87 -23.36
C PRO A 657 -41.10 -23.20 -22.55
N LYS A 658 -41.15 -22.89 -21.25
CA LYS A 658 -40.22 -23.48 -20.30
C LYS A 658 -40.60 -24.96 -20.25
N LEU A 659 -39.62 -25.84 -20.41
CA LEU A 659 -39.81 -27.24 -20.12
C LEU A 659 -40.14 -27.34 -18.62
N CYS A 660 -41.42 -27.31 -18.27
CA CYS A 660 -41.87 -27.72 -16.95
C CYS A 660 -41.87 -29.25 -17.00
N ASN A 661 -40.79 -29.87 -16.54
CA ASN A 661 -40.92 -31.22 -16.03
C ASN A 661 -41.75 -31.08 -14.75
N GLU A 662 -43.07 -31.22 -14.84
CA GLU A 662 -43.85 -31.48 -13.63
C GLU A 662 -43.48 -32.88 -13.16
N GLU A 663 -42.70 -32.95 -12.09
CA GLU A 663 -42.46 -34.19 -11.38
C GLU A 663 -43.74 -34.53 -10.61
N GLN A 664 -44.57 -35.42 -11.15
CA GLN A 664 -45.71 -35.94 -10.42
C GLN A 664 -45.26 -37.06 -9.50
N HIS A 665 -45.58 -36.88 -8.22
CA HIS A 665 -45.20 -37.71 -7.10
C HIS A 665 -46.41 -38.55 -6.68
N ALA A 666 -46.41 -39.85 -6.97
CA ALA A 666 -47.45 -40.77 -6.50
C ALA A 666 -46.94 -41.59 -5.33
N VAL A 667 -47.61 -41.53 -4.17
CA VAL A 667 -47.33 -42.43 -3.05
C VAL A 667 -47.99 -43.77 -3.33
N VAL A 668 -47.18 -44.82 -3.45
CA VAL A 668 -47.67 -46.20 -3.65
C VAL A 668 -47.37 -47.00 -2.40
N ALA A 669 -48.39 -47.67 -1.86
CA ALA A 669 -48.23 -48.60 -0.75
C ALA A 669 -47.45 -49.84 -1.19
N GLY A 670 -46.41 -50.21 -0.44
CA GLY A 670 -45.75 -51.50 -0.60
C GLY A 670 -46.61 -52.67 -0.11
N SER A 671 -46.18 -53.90 -0.44
CA SER A 671 -46.79 -55.11 0.11
C SER A 671 -46.57 -55.18 1.63
N CYS A 672 -47.60 -55.60 2.37
CA CYS A 672 -47.50 -55.82 3.81
C CYS A 672 -46.51 -56.96 4.11
N VAL A 673 -45.55 -56.69 4.99
CA VAL A 673 -44.57 -57.66 5.46
C VAL A 673 -44.52 -57.67 6.98
N ASP A 674 -43.95 -58.72 7.55
CA ASP A 674 -43.69 -58.79 8.98
C ASP A 674 -42.76 -57.64 9.43
N CYS A 675 -42.96 -57.12 10.65
CA CYS A 675 -42.17 -56.00 11.17
C CYS A 675 -40.66 -56.25 11.13
N GLN A 676 -40.23 -57.50 11.30
CA GLN A 676 -38.81 -57.86 11.25
C GLN A 676 -38.23 -57.79 9.82
N ALA A 677 -39.07 -57.90 8.78
CA ALA A 677 -38.67 -57.85 7.37
C ALA A 677 -38.79 -56.44 6.74
N LEU A 678 -39.32 -55.44 7.47
CA LEU A 678 -39.43 -54.05 6.97
C LEU A 678 -38.07 -53.44 6.61
N ASN A 679 -37.01 -53.77 7.36
CA ASN A 679 -35.67 -53.22 7.14
C ASN A 679 -34.95 -53.79 5.92
N THR A 680 -35.43 -54.91 5.35
CA THR A 680 -34.84 -55.55 4.17
C THR A 680 -35.66 -55.34 2.89
N SER A 681 -36.83 -54.71 2.99
CA SER A 681 -37.67 -54.39 1.83
C SER A 681 -37.01 -53.30 0.95
N THR A 682 -36.81 -53.63 -0.33
CA THR A 682 -36.25 -52.73 -1.34
C THR A 682 -37.35 -52.09 -2.16
N CYS A 683 -37.20 -50.79 -2.45
CA CYS A 683 -38.13 -50.06 -3.29
C CYS A 683 -38.09 -50.63 -4.73
N PRO A 684 -39.24 -50.69 -5.43
CA PRO A 684 -39.26 -50.93 -6.87
C PRO A 684 -38.33 -49.94 -7.62
N PRO A 685 -37.79 -50.31 -8.80
CA PRO A 685 -36.97 -49.39 -9.58
C PRO A 685 -37.76 -48.10 -9.92
N ASN A 686 -37.08 -46.95 -9.79
CA ASN A 686 -37.64 -45.59 -9.93
C ASN A 686 -38.59 -45.12 -8.80
N SER A 687 -38.44 -45.65 -7.58
CA SER A 687 -39.08 -45.08 -6.38
C SER A 687 -38.12 -44.87 -5.21
N VAL A 688 -38.48 -43.96 -4.30
CA VAL A 688 -37.68 -43.62 -3.11
C VAL A 688 -38.52 -43.82 -1.85
N LYS A 689 -37.89 -44.34 -0.79
CA LYS A 689 -38.49 -44.53 0.54
C LYS A 689 -38.87 -43.19 1.18
N LEU A 690 -40.13 -43.06 1.58
CA LEU A 690 -40.59 -41.94 2.41
C LEU A 690 -40.11 -42.13 3.85
N VAL A 691 -39.56 -41.07 4.45
CA VAL A 691 -39.02 -41.05 5.82
C VAL A 691 -40.14 -40.89 6.86
N SER A 692 -41.26 -41.61 6.68
CA SER A 692 -42.38 -41.62 7.63
C SER A 692 -42.50 -42.97 8.32
N SER A 693 -43.06 -42.97 9.54
CA SER A 693 -43.35 -44.19 10.32
C SER A 693 -44.16 -45.22 9.51
N PRO A 694 -43.97 -46.54 9.75
CA PRO A 694 -44.71 -47.60 9.05
C PRO A 694 -46.22 -47.43 9.19
N TRP A 695 -46.96 -47.63 8.09
CA TRP A 695 -48.42 -47.57 8.11
C TRP A 695 -49.00 -48.95 8.47
N PRO A 696 -50.04 -49.02 9.32
CA PRO A 696 -50.65 -50.28 9.72
C PRO A 696 -51.40 -50.91 8.54
N CYS A 697 -51.22 -52.22 8.35
CA CYS A 697 -51.95 -52.98 7.35
C CYS A 697 -53.35 -53.38 7.85
N PRO A 698 -54.40 -53.30 7.02
CA PRO A 698 -55.78 -53.59 7.44
C PRO A 698 -56.09 -55.08 7.71
N TRP A 699 -55.15 -56.03 7.51
CA TRP A 699 -55.42 -57.47 7.57
C TRP A 699 -54.43 -58.30 8.41
N GLY A 700 -54.08 -57.83 9.61
CA GLY A 700 -53.29 -58.61 10.58
C GLY A 700 -54.04 -58.84 11.89
N LEU A 701 -54.70 -59.98 12.04
CA LEU A 701 -55.31 -60.45 13.30
C LEU A 701 -54.33 -61.41 14.02
N THR A 702 -53.39 -60.88 14.80
CA THR A 702 -52.85 -61.54 16.01
C THR A 702 -52.29 -60.49 16.98
N PRO A 703 -52.36 -60.69 18.32
CA PRO A 703 -52.11 -59.62 19.29
C PRO A 703 -50.65 -59.19 19.47
N ASP A 704 -49.67 -59.89 18.86
CA ASP A 704 -48.25 -59.71 19.21
C ASP A 704 -47.33 -59.20 18.08
N CYS A 705 -47.84 -58.85 16.88
CA CYS A 705 -47.06 -58.15 15.83
C CYS A 705 -47.98 -57.46 14.80
N PRO A 706 -48.15 -56.13 14.80
CA PRO A 706 -48.93 -55.45 13.76
C PRO A 706 -48.10 -55.37 12.46
N ALA A 707 -48.46 -56.16 11.45
CA ALA A 707 -47.85 -56.07 10.12
C ALA A 707 -47.92 -54.63 9.56
N GLY A 708 -46.83 -54.18 8.93
CA GLY A 708 -46.70 -52.83 8.39
C GLY A 708 -46.18 -52.82 6.96
N PHE A 709 -46.39 -51.71 6.26
CA PHE A 709 -45.74 -51.45 4.98
C PHE A 709 -45.04 -50.10 4.99
N LEU A 710 -44.02 -49.97 4.13
CA LEU A 710 -43.35 -48.71 3.87
C LEU A 710 -43.99 -48.04 2.65
N PRO A 711 -44.47 -46.80 2.77
CA PRO A 711 -44.88 -46.03 1.60
C PRO A 711 -43.65 -45.57 0.81
N TRP A 712 -43.76 -45.56 -0.52
CA TRP A 712 -42.69 -45.09 -1.41
C TRP A 712 -43.25 -44.13 -2.44
N LEU A 713 -42.43 -43.17 -2.86
CA LEU A 713 -42.76 -42.21 -3.91
C LEU A 713 -42.34 -42.76 -5.27
N ARG A 714 -43.31 -42.97 -6.16
CA ARG A 714 -43.05 -43.26 -7.58
C ARG A 714 -43.03 -41.94 -8.34
N VAL A 715 -41.93 -41.69 -9.06
CA VAL A 715 -41.79 -40.50 -9.90
C VAL A 715 -42.16 -40.86 -11.34
N GLY A 716 -43.27 -40.32 -11.83
CA GLY A 716 -43.68 -40.42 -13.23
C GLY A 716 -43.29 -39.16 -13.98
N LYS A 717 -42.54 -39.29 -15.08
CA LYS A 717 -42.31 -38.17 -16.02
C LYS A 717 -43.41 -38.18 -17.08
N LEU A 718 -44.32 -37.22 -17.03
CA LEU A 718 -45.23 -36.93 -18.15
C LEU A 718 -44.58 -35.89 -19.06
N GLY A 719 -44.60 -36.16 -20.36
CA GLY A 719 -44.09 -35.27 -21.39
C GLY A 719 -45.22 -34.54 -22.09
N TRP A 720 -44.99 -33.24 -22.33
CA TRP A 720 -45.73 -32.32 -23.20
C TRP A 720 -47.15 -31.95 -22.77
N GLU A 721 -47.27 -30.85 -22.02
CA GLU A 721 -48.48 -30.02 -22.04
C GLU A 721 -48.12 -28.55 -22.31
N THR A 722 -48.86 -27.95 -23.23
CA THR A 722 -48.77 -26.53 -23.55
C THR A 722 -49.78 -25.77 -22.69
N ARG A 723 -49.42 -24.56 -22.23
CA ARG A 723 -50.25 -23.71 -21.36
C ARG A 723 -51.70 -23.38 -21.81
N PRO A 724 -52.15 -23.50 -23.07
CA PRO A 724 -53.55 -23.15 -23.38
C PRO A 724 -54.58 -24.07 -22.72
N ALA A 725 -54.20 -25.26 -22.25
CA ALA A 725 -55.15 -26.20 -21.64
C ALA A 725 -55.60 -25.83 -20.22
N LEU A 726 -54.84 -24.99 -19.49
CA LEU A 726 -55.16 -24.66 -18.10
C LEU A 726 -56.20 -23.53 -17.95
N GLU A 727 -56.38 -22.67 -18.95
CA GLU A 727 -57.40 -21.60 -18.91
C GLU A 727 -58.82 -22.12 -19.18
N ALA A 728 -58.97 -23.33 -19.73
CA ALA A 728 -60.27 -23.94 -19.99
C ALA A 728 -60.87 -24.72 -18.78
N GLN A 729 -60.13 -24.86 -17.67
CA GLN A 729 -60.60 -25.56 -16.46
C GLN A 729 -60.93 -24.61 -15.28
N LEU A 730 -60.87 -23.30 -15.49
CA LEU A 730 -61.19 -22.29 -14.47
C LEU A 730 -62.45 -21.46 -14.78
N HIS A 731 -63.36 -21.99 -15.61
CA HIS A 731 -64.72 -21.46 -15.78
C HIS A 731 -65.80 -22.52 -15.60
#